data_AF-A0A6A6ZGS0-F1
#
_entry.id   AF-A0A6A6ZGS0-F1
#
_cell.length_a   1.000
_cell.length_b   1.000
_cell.length_c   1.000
_cell.angle_alpha   90.00
_cell.angle_beta   90.00
_cell.angle_gamma   90.00
#
_symmetry.space_group_name_H-M   'P 1'
#
loop_
_entity.id
_entity.type
_entity.pdbx_description
1 polymer ?
#
loop_
_entity_poly.entity_id
_entity_poly.type
_entity_poly.pdbx_seq_one_letter_code
_entity_poly.pdbx_strand_id
1 'polypeptide(L)'
;MQVGWVWCARRVARHHVKTPRRLLYVQAQSQHDALSKATRNIGIIAHIDAGKTTTTERMLYYSGYTRRIGDVDEGSTVTDFLPAERARGITIQSAAITFHWPPLPPDSLTPAQTPRLPASFDATLRSSISHNINLIDTPGHADFTFEVLRSLRVLDGAVCILDGVAGVEAQTEKVWTQAGAYHIPRIIFVNKLDRDGAAFSRTVKEIGVRLHGWPAVCQIPWWRGGNGNFTGIGDVVNLRGMLWPSGGDGRDIKAFGIEELGKTDTTFAEEIKKARVALVELLSEHDDVMVEHFLEHDEDHLAISGIQIMHSLRRVVLQAPQIVIPVFAGASFRNIGVQPLLDAVVDLLPSPCERPDPEISLANQSSTLSVLLDAGASAKTTRPAKKQQKNDQSLAIAETKNLTACALAFKVVNDTKRGVLVYVRVYSGTIDRGATLYNTNLGLAERAPRLLKMYANDAVEVDSIGSGQIGVITGLKHARTGDTLIVYRGLQMKSSPPGALNTLQLRPINVPPPVFFTSIEPNSLSEQKHVQESLGILLREDPSLHLSIDEESGQTHLAGMGDLHLEIARDRLLNDFKAKARIGKIEIGYREAITTSTDAHTHNLDKPIAGKAAKACITASIEPIDDSAIVPGIQKPTLAEDSSFETKFDFPDNNTLHISHPNVSRHDSASHKSHIPPHLSLPGILSSIQAGTSAALARGPTNGFPVANTRVTIELDAQTNLFPETTPTAISMATRAAVQYTLKQACDAAPAVLMEPVMLVTVYVNESSLGAVVQDLSSARGGQVLSLDSADAPSSSSSSETELRIDPNRIYTPPDPFASGTGDMSSGLADSQRQIVARVPLKEMVGYLNHLRALTGGRGTFVMGVDGFEKMGSQRMKEVVERMREF
;
A
#
# COMPACT_ATOMS: atom_id res chain seq x y z
N MET A 1 67.73 23.74 62.23
CA MET A 1 68.57 22.58 61.89
C MET A 1 67.65 21.58 61.19
N GLN A 2 67.55 21.59 59.84
CA GLN A 2 68.31 20.75 58.89
C GLN A 2 68.35 19.27 59.35
N VAL A 3 67.93 18.25 58.59
CA VAL A 3 68.13 17.98 57.14
C VAL A 3 66.97 17.13 56.57
N GLY A 4 66.80 17.18 55.23
CA GLY A 4 65.74 16.61 54.39
C GLY A 4 65.50 15.09 54.46
N TRP A 5 64.71 14.56 53.52
CA TRP A 5 64.96 13.30 52.79
C TRP A 5 64.01 13.17 51.58
N VAL A 6 64.54 12.53 50.54
CA VAL A 6 64.11 12.50 49.14
C VAL A 6 63.02 11.46 48.89
N TRP A 7 62.11 11.79 47.98
CA TRP A 7 61.01 10.96 47.48
C TRP A 7 61.54 9.84 46.57
N CYS A 8 61.15 8.58 46.85
CA CYS A 8 61.40 7.45 45.96
C CYS A 8 60.07 6.77 45.59
N ALA A 9 59.60 7.03 44.36
CA ALA A 9 58.42 6.38 43.80
C ALA A 9 58.77 4.98 43.27
N ARG A 10 58.08 3.93 43.76
CA ARG A 10 58.06 2.59 43.16
C ARG A 10 56.73 2.36 42.44
N ARG A 11 56.82 2.04 41.14
CA ARG A 11 55.72 1.68 40.23
C ARG A 11 54.98 0.42 40.70
N VAL A 12 53.65 0.49 40.82
CA VAL A 12 52.77 -0.68 40.83
C VAL A 12 52.23 -0.86 39.41
N ALA A 13 52.58 -1.98 38.79
CA ALA A 13 52.11 -2.35 37.45
C ALA A 13 50.62 -2.69 37.50
N ARG A 14 49.79 -1.94 36.76
CA ARG A 14 48.40 -2.32 36.46
C ARG A 14 48.42 -3.40 35.39
N HIS A 15 47.99 -4.62 35.74
CA HIS A 15 47.69 -5.65 34.75
C HIS A 15 46.49 -5.20 33.91
N HIS A 16 46.74 -4.81 32.65
CA HIS A 16 45.71 -4.67 31.63
C HIS A 16 45.19 -6.07 31.26
N VAL A 17 44.07 -6.47 31.85
CA VAL A 17 43.28 -7.59 31.34
C VAL A 17 42.62 -7.13 30.04
N LYS A 18 43.25 -7.43 28.90
CA LYS A 18 42.60 -7.38 27.59
C LYS A 18 41.66 -8.58 27.50
N THR A 19 40.39 -8.41 27.85
CA THR A 19 39.36 -9.40 27.50
C THR A 19 39.31 -9.51 25.97
N PRO A 20 39.41 -10.74 25.41
CA PRO A 20 39.38 -10.90 23.96
C PRO A 20 37.99 -10.51 23.42
N ARG A 21 37.94 -9.68 22.37
CA ARG A 21 36.72 -9.20 21.69
C ARG A 21 35.70 -10.30 21.34
N ARG A 22 36.15 -11.56 21.22
CA ARG A 22 35.30 -12.73 20.98
C ARG A 22 34.34 -13.02 22.14
N LEU A 23 34.74 -12.76 23.39
CA LEU A 23 33.87 -12.91 24.57
C LEU A 23 32.80 -11.81 24.61
N LEU A 24 33.16 -10.57 24.24
CA LEU A 24 32.21 -9.45 24.15
C LEU A 24 31.17 -9.66 23.04
N TYR A 25 31.59 -10.22 21.90
CA TYR A 25 30.68 -10.56 20.79
C TYR A 25 29.68 -11.66 21.17
N VAL A 26 30.13 -12.72 21.84
CA VAL A 26 29.24 -13.81 22.31
C VAL A 26 28.28 -13.34 23.40
N GLN A 27 28.72 -12.46 24.31
CA GLN A 27 27.85 -11.85 25.33
C GLN A 27 26.83 -10.86 24.73
N ALA A 28 27.22 -10.07 23.73
CA ALA A 28 26.29 -9.19 23.02
C ALA A 28 25.25 -10.00 22.23
N GLN A 29 25.67 -11.06 21.54
CA GLN A 29 24.77 -11.92 20.77
C GLN A 29 23.75 -12.66 21.66
N SER A 30 24.17 -13.18 22.82
CA SER A 30 23.24 -13.80 23.79
C SER A 30 22.27 -12.81 24.43
N GLN A 31 22.68 -11.55 24.64
CA GLN A 31 21.78 -10.49 25.10
C GLN A 31 20.77 -10.05 24.03
N HIS A 32 21.19 -9.97 22.76
CA HIS A 32 20.30 -9.66 21.64
C HIS A 32 19.24 -10.74 21.41
N ASP A 33 19.62 -12.02 21.47
CA ASP A 33 18.69 -13.14 21.32
C ASP A 33 17.66 -13.19 22.47
N ALA A 34 18.08 -12.91 23.71
CA ALA A 34 17.16 -12.83 24.85
C ALA A 34 16.16 -11.67 24.73
N LEU A 35 16.62 -10.49 24.26
CA LEU A 35 15.75 -9.34 24.00
C LEU A 35 14.75 -9.63 22.89
N SER A 36 15.17 -10.31 21.82
CA SER A 36 14.28 -10.68 20.72
C SER A 36 13.18 -11.63 21.21
N LYS A 37 13.53 -12.66 21.99
CA LYS A 37 12.56 -13.60 22.59
C LYS A 37 11.52 -12.92 23.50
N ALA A 38 11.92 -11.86 24.20
CA ALA A 38 11.04 -11.05 25.05
C ALA A 38 10.28 -9.94 24.30
N THR A 39 10.44 -9.84 22.98
CA THR A 39 9.77 -8.81 22.16
C THR A 39 8.54 -9.38 21.47
N ARG A 40 7.48 -8.58 21.32
CA ARG A 40 6.32 -8.85 20.48
C ARG A 40 6.10 -7.64 19.57
N ASN A 41 6.23 -7.83 18.25
CA ASN A 41 5.85 -6.82 17.27
C ASN A 41 4.45 -7.15 16.78
N ILE A 42 3.44 -6.45 17.29
CA ILE A 42 2.04 -6.75 17.00
C ILE A 42 1.40 -5.59 16.24
N GLY A 43 0.41 -5.91 15.40
CA GLY A 43 -0.48 -4.89 14.85
C GLY A 43 -1.94 -5.17 15.19
N ILE A 44 -2.72 -4.10 15.25
CA ILE A 44 -4.17 -4.22 15.45
C ILE A 44 -4.84 -3.99 14.10
N ILE A 45 -5.62 -4.99 13.67
CA ILE A 45 -6.38 -5.01 12.41
C ILE A 45 -7.86 -4.95 12.77
N ALA A 46 -8.62 -4.07 12.14
CA ALA A 46 -10.06 -3.98 12.37
C ALA A 46 -10.76 -3.25 11.22
N HIS A 47 -12.08 -3.42 11.09
CA HIS A 47 -12.88 -2.50 10.27
C HIS A 47 -12.99 -1.11 10.94
N ILE A 48 -13.52 -0.14 10.18
CA ILE A 48 -13.89 1.17 10.69
C ILE A 48 -14.87 0.98 11.85
N ASP A 49 -14.69 1.76 12.91
CA ASP A 49 -15.53 1.72 14.10
C ASP A 49 -15.60 0.37 14.83
N ALA A 50 -14.78 -0.64 14.56
CA ALA A 50 -14.78 -1.87 15.37
C ALA A 50 -14.22 -1.65 16.81
N GLY A 51 -13.81 -0.43 17.16
CA GLY A 51 -13.25 -0.07 18.46
C GLY A 51 -11.75 -0.34 18.58
N LYS A 52 -11.03 -0.25 17.46
CA LYS A 52 -9.59 -0.44 17.36
C LYS A 52 -8.81 0.51 18.26
N THR A 53 -8.94 1.82 18.01
CA THR A 53 -8.28 2.89 18.77
C THR A 53 -8.64 2.81 20.26
N THR A 54 -9.92 2.60 20.59
CA THR A 54 -10.36 2.43 21.98
C THR A 54 -9.64 1.28 22.67
N THR A 55 -9.49 0.14 21.98
CA THR A 55 -8.77 -1.03 22.51
C THR A 55 -7.29 -0.72 22.71
N THR A 56 -6.65 -0.05 21.74
CA THR A 56 -5.26 0.42 21.86
C THR A 56 -5.07 1.32 23.09
N GLU A 57 -5.95 2.30 23.29
CA GLU A 57 -5.90 3.20 24.44
C GLU A 57 -6.03 2.46 25.77
N ARG A 58 -6.91 1.46 25.85
CA ARG A 58 -7.03 0.63 27.05
C ARG A 58 -5.76 -0.21 27.28
N MET A 59 -5.15 -0.75 26.23
CA MET A 59 -3.87 -1.45 26.35
C MET A 59 -2.78 -0.53 26.93
N LEU A 60 -2.70 0.70 26.44
CA LEU A 60 -1.75 1.70 26.95
C LEU A 60 -2.03 2.08 28.41
N TYR A 61 -3.30 2.25 28.79
CA TYR A 61 -3.68 2.56 30.16
C TYR A 61 -3.31 1.43 31.14
N TYR A 62 -3.60 0.18 30.78
CA TYR A 62 -3.30 -0.97 31.64
C TYR A 62 -1.82 -1.30 31.72
N SER A 63 -1.05 -1.03 30.66
CA SER A 63 0.42 -1.13 30.71
C SER A 63 1.06 -0.13 31.69
N GLY A 64 0.29 0.84 32.21
CA GLY A 64 0.76 1.90 33.09
C GLY A 64 1.40 3.08 32.33
N TYR A 65 1.36 3.06 30.99
CA TYR A 65 1.92 4.11 30.14
C TYR A 65 1.10 5.42 30.24
N THR A 66 -0.22 5.35 30.07
CA THR A 66 -1.10 6.51 30.29
C THR A 66 -1.71 6.47 31.70
N ARG A 67 -1.74 7.63 32.37
CA ARG A 67 -2.41 7.78 33.67
C ARG A 67 -3.92 8.02 33.55
N ARG A 68 -4.38 8.40 32.36
CA ARG A 68 -5.78 8.64 32.04
C ARG A 68 -6.20 7.76 30.88
N ILE A 69 -7.47 7.41 30.89
CA ILE A 69 -8.11 6.70 29.81
C ILE A 69 -8.46 7.72 28.70
N GLY A 70 -7.97 7.50 27.48
CA GLY A 70 -8.30 8.33 26.32
C GLY A 70 -9.66 7.96 25.72
N ASP A 71 -10.30 8.94 25.08
CA ASP A 71 -11.57 8.80 24.37
C ASP A 71 -11.45 9.36 22.94
N VAL A 72 -12.01 8.62 21.98
CA VAL A 72 -12.01 8.95 20.54
C VAL A 72 -12.94 10.12 20.26
N ASP A 73 -14.12 10.14 20.88
CA ASP A 73 -15.15 11.17 20.64
C ASP A 73 -14.70 12.53 21.21
N GLU A 74 -13.93 12.51 22.29
CA GLU A 74 -13.32 13.71 22.87
C GLU A 74 -11.99 14.10 22.19
N GLY A 75 -11.50 13.30 21.24
CA GLY A 75 -10.22 13.50 20.56
C GLY A 75 -9.01 13.50 21.50
N SER A 76 -9.10 12.77 22.62
CA SER A 76 -8.11 12.76 23.69
C SER A 76 -7.14 11.56 23.65
N THR A 77 -7.27 10.72 22.62
CA THR A 77 -6.45 9.55 22.33
C THR A 77 -4.99 9.91 22.03
N VAL A 78 -4.08 8.99 22.34
CA VAL A 78 -2.64 9.09 22.11
C VAL A 78 -2.27 8.67 20.69
N THR A 79 -2.98 7.69 20.11
CA THR A 79 -2.64 7.12 18.79
C THR A 79 -3.10 7.97 17.61
N ASP A 80 -4.14 8.81 17.78
CA ASP A 80 -4.62 9.73 16.75
C ASP A 80 -3.83 11.06 16.84
N PHE A 81 -2.75 11.12 16.07
CA PHE A 81 -1.82 12.25 16.08
C PHE A 81 -2.31 13.40 15.21
N LEU A 82 -3.01 13.11 14.12
CA LEU A 82 -3.43 14.12 13.16
C LEU A 82 -4.72 14.82 13.60
N PRO A 83 -4.86 16.14 13.39
CA PRO A 83 -6.12 16.85 13.61
C PRO A 83 -7.30 16.23 12.84
N ALA A 84 -7.04 15.78 11.61
CA ALA A 84 -8.03 15.11 10.76
C ALA A 84 -8.50 13.76 11.33
N GLU A 85 -7.63 13.01 12.02
CA GLU A 85 -7.99 11.75 12.69
C GLU A 85 -8.96 12.03 13.83
N ARG A 86 -8.64 13.01 14.69
CA ARG A 86 -9.48 13.41 15.83
C ARG A 86 -10.82 13.99 15.40
N ALA A 87 -10.84 14.78 14.33
CA ALA A 87 -12.08 15.39 13.84
C ALA A 87 -13.04 14.36 13.24
N ARG A 88 -12.53 13.25 12.70
CA ARG A 88 -13.32 12.23 12.01
C ARG A 88 -13.51 10.94 12.82
N GLY A 89 -12.77 10.76 13.91
CA GLY A 89 -12.79 9.53 14.71
C GLY A 89 -12.18 8.31 14.03
N ILE A 90 -11.34 8.49 12.99
CA ILE A 90 -10.73 7.39 12.22
C ILE A 90 -9.21 7.46 12.26
N THR A 91 -8.56 6.29 12.27
CA THR A 91 -7.10 6.15 12.13
C THR A 91 -6.71 6.25 10.66
N ILE A 92 -5.80 7.17 10.32
CA ILE A 92 -5.33 7.44 8.95
C ILE A 92 -3.89 6.96 8.77
N GLN A 93 -3.00 7.32 9.70
CA GLN A 93 -1.61 6.88 9.70
C GLN A 93 -1.37 5.82 10.77
N SER A 94 -0.49 4.87 10.49
CA SER A 94 -0.19 3.82 11.46
C SER A 94 0.53 4.38 12.69
N ALA A 95 0.02 4.17 13.90
CA ALA A 95 0.68 4.61 15.12
C ALA A 95 1.65 3.53 15.61
N ALA A 96 2.93 3.86 15.84
CA ALA A 96 3.91 2.91 16.38
C ALA A 96 4.23 3.29 17.84
N ILE A 97 3.87 2.40 18.78
CA ILE A 97 4.01 2.64 20.22
C ILE A 97 4.66 1.43 20.88
N THR A 98 5.56 1.68 21.83
CA THR A 98 6.25 0.64 22.59
C THR A 98 5.89 0.73 24.06
N PHE A 99 5.48 -0.39 24.67
CA PHE A 99 5.16 -0.50 26.10
C PHE A 99 5.49 -1.91 26.64
N HIS A 100 5.38 -2.08 27.96
CA HIS A 100 5.69 -3.35 28.64
C HIS A 100 4.43 -4.03 29.17
N TRP A 101 4.33 -5.35 28.99
CA TRP A 101 3.25 -6.15 29.59
C TRP A 101 3.76 -7.50 30.13
N PRO A 102 3.44 -7.87 31.39
CA PRO A 102 2.86 -7.01 32.43
C PRO A 102 3.69 -5.75 32.73
N PRO A 103 3.10 -4.72 33.38
CA PRO A 103 3.79 -3.47 33.68
C PRO A 103 5.06 -3.69 34.51
N LEU A 104 6.12 -2.93 34.20
CA LEU A 104 7.34 -2.95 35.00
C LEU A 104 7.14 -2.24 36.35
N PRO A 105 7.82 -2.66 37.42
CA PRO A 105 7.77 -1.97 38.71
C PRO A 105 8.24 -0.51 38.58
N PRO A 106 7.62 0.44 39.31
CA PRO A 106 7.89 1.88 39.15
C PRO A 106 9.34 2.31 39.41
N ASP A 107 10.12 1.53 40.20
CA ASP A 107 11.53 1.84 40.50
C ASP A 107 12.54 1.32 39.46
N SER A 108 12.07 0.69 38.37
CA SER A 108 12.92 0.04 37.36
C SER A 108 13.18 0.89 36.10
N LEU A 109 12.98 2.21 36.19
CA LEU A 109 13.14 3.19 35.10
C LEU A 109 14.57 3.32 34.51
N THR A 110 15.54 2.52 34.95
CA THR A 110 16.81 2.37 34.22
C THR A 110 16.65 1.42 33.04
N PRO A 111 16.84 1.87 31.78
CA PRO A 111 16.54 1.11 30.57
C PRO A 111 17.64 0.10 30.19
N ALA A 112 18.00 -0.81 31.11
CA ALA A 112 19.17 -1.68 30.89
C ALA A 112 19.15 -3.07 31.57
N GLN A 113 18.03 -3.53 32.13
CA GLN A 113 17.96 -4.93 32.57
C GLN A 113 17.16 -5.75 31.57
N THR A 114 17.88 -6.52 30.77
CA THR A 114 17.34 -7.59 29.93
C THR A 114 16.42 -8.46 30.79
N PRO A 115 15.15 -8.69 30.41
CA PRO A 115 14.28 -9.59 31.18
C PRO A 115 14.95 -10.97 31.26
N ARG A 116 15.12 -11.49 32.49
CA ARG A 116 15.64 -12.84 32.70
C ARG A 116 14.54 -13.83 32.38
N LEU A 117 14.48 -14.26 31.12
CA LEU A 117 13.57 -15.32 30.69
C LEU A 117 14.02 -16.67 31.28
N PRO A 118 13.08 -17.56 31.65
CA PRO A 118 13.39 -18.92 32.03
C PRO A 118 13.96 -19.70 30.83
N ALA A 119 14.65 -20.81 31.11
CA ALA A 119 15.24 -21.66 30.08
C ALA A 119 14.16 -22.31 29.18
N SER A 120 13.02 -22.69 29.76
CA SER A 120 11.82 -23.14 29.04
C SER A 120 10.56 -22.54 29.68
N PHE A 121 9.46 -22.55 28.93
CA PHE A 121 8.15 -22.05 29.37
C PHE A 121 7.15 -23.19 29.67
N ASP A 122 7.61 -24.44 29.77
CA ASP A 122 6.73 -25.61 29.84
C ASP A 122 5.83 -25.64 31.09
N ALA A 123 6.28 -24.99 32.17
CA ALA A 123 5.58 -24.94 33.45
C ALA A 123 5.05 -23.54 33.81
N THR A 124 5.27 -22.53 32.97
CA THR A 124 4.91 -21.13 33.27
C THR A 124 4.50 -20.38 32.02
N LEU A 125 3.39 -19.65 32.08
CA LEU A 125 2.96 -18.78 30.98
C LEU A 125 3.95 -17.64 30.72
N ARG A 126 4.01 -17.19 29.48
CA ARG A 126 4.91 -16.10 29.05
C ARG A 126 4.46 -14.76 29.65
N SER A 127 3.15 -14.57 29.80
CA SER A 127 2.53 -13.43 30.47
C SER A 127 2.91 -13.29 31.95
N SER A 128 3.52 -14.29 32.59
CA SER A 128 4.05 -14.17 33.96
C SER A 128 5.26 -13.24 34.08
N ILE A 129 5.92 -12.91 32.95
CA ILE A 129 7.12 -12.07 32.90
C ILE A 129 6.87 -10.90 31.94
N SER A 130 7.39 -9.73 32.29
CA SER A 130 7.26 -8.54 31.44
C SER A 130 7.96 -8.71 30.09
N HIS A 131 7.20 -8.52 29.02
CA HIS A 131 7.64 -8.51 27.63
C HIS A 131 7.59 -7.09 27.06
N ASN A 132 8.43 -6.81 26.06
CA ASN A 132 8.40 -5.57 25.31
C ASN A 132 7.42 -5.71 24.13
N ILE A 133 6.34 -4.94 24.13
CA ILE A 133 5.33 -4.93 23.06
C ILE A 133 5.55 -3.67 22.21
N ASN A 134 5.83 -3.88 20.93
CA ASN A 134 5.78 -2.85 19.90
C ASN A 134 4.44 -3.01 19.17
N LEU A 135 3.51 -2.09 19.42
CA LEU A 135 2.19 -2.06 18.85
C LEU A 135 2.17 -1.12 17.65
N ILE A 136 1.64 -1.61 16.53
CA ILE A 136 1.34 -0.82 15.33
C ILE A 136 -0.17 -0.76 15.14
N ASP A 137 -0.77 0.40 15.39
CA ASP A 137 -2.20 0.62 15.17
C ASP A 137 -2.45 0.88 13.69
N THR A 138 -3.24 0.05 13.00
CA THR A 138 -3.40 0.14 11.53
C THR A 138 -4.71 0.82 11.12
N PRO A 139 -4.76 1.54 9.98
CA PRO A 139 -6.02 2.10 9.49
C PRO A 139 -7.07 1.02 9.21
N GLY A 140 -8.33 1.30 9.56
CA GLY A 140 -9.45 0.38 9.29
C GLY A 140 -10.19 0.69 7.97
N HIS A 141 -9.88 1.83 7.35
CA HIS A 141 -10.58 2.34 6.18
C HIS A 141 -9.96 1.83 4.86
N ALA A 142 -10.81 1.52 3.88
CA ALA A 142 -10.39 0.95 2.60
C ALA A 142 -9.43 1.84 1.77
N ASP A 143 -9.54 3.17 1.91
CA ASP A 143 -8.65 4.12 1.22
C ASP A 143 -7.20 4.11 1.72
N PHE A 144 -6.95 3.56 2.91
CA PHE A 144 -5.61 3.41 3.48
C PHE A 144 -5.12 1.95 3.45
N THR A 145 -5.65 1.15 2.53
CA THR A 145 -5.23 -0.24 2.31
C THR A 145 -3.72 -0.38 2.10
N PHE A 146 -3.09 0.57 1.43
CA PHE A 146 -1.63 0.55 1.27
C PHE A 146 -0.89 0.79 2.59
N GLU A 147 -1.38 1.67 3.47
CA GLU A 147 -0.81 1.86 4.81
C GLU A 147 -0.96 0.59 5.66
N VAL A 148 -2.07 -0.14 5.52
CA VAL A 148 -2.26 -1.45 6.15
C VAL A 148 -1.23 -2.45 5.62
N LEU A 149 -1.06 -2.59 4.30
CA LEU A 149 -0.06 -3.48 3.69
C LEU A 149 1.37 -3.14 4.15
N ARG A 150 1.71 -1.85 4.23
CA ARG A 150 2.99 -1.37 4.77
C ARG A 150 3.19 -1.82 6.22
N SER A 151 2.15 -1.69 7.04
CA SER A 151 2.17 -2.07 8.45
C SER A 151 2.35 -3.57 8.61
N LEU A 152 1.58 -4.39 7.88
CA LEU A 152 1.61 -5.87 7.94
C LEU A 152 3.03 -6.43 7.71
N ARG A 153 3.82 -5.83 6.79
CA ARG A 153 5.21 -6.25 6.53
C ARG A 153 6.12 -6.19 7.74
N VAL A 154 5.78 -5.40 8.75
CA VAL A 154 6.60 -5.14 9.93
C VAL A 154 6.12 -5.94 11.12
N LEU A 155 4.99 -6.64 11.01
CA LEU A 155 4.39 -7.37 12.12
C LEU A 155 4.91 -8.80 12.23
N ASP A 156 4.97 -9.25 13.48
CA ASP A 156 5.20 -10.65 13.83
C ASP A 156 3.91 -11.34 14.23
N GLY A 157 2.99 -10.65 14.91
CA GLY A 157 1.64 -11.13 15.17
C GLY A 157 0.60 -10.04 14.93
N ALA A 158 -0.68 -10.42 14.91
CA ALA A 158 -1.74 -9.42 14.83
C ALA A 158 -2.96 -9.78 15.69
N VAL A 159 -3.64 -8.74 16.18
CA VAL A 159 -4.93 -8.84 16.86
C VAL A 159 -5.99 -8.30 15.91
N CYS A 160 -6.90 -9.16 15.49
CA CYS A 160 -8.05 -8.79 14.66
C CYS A 160 -9.24 -8.46 15.56
N ILE A 161 -9.72 -7.22 15.50
CA ILE A 161 -10.87 -6.75 16.29
C ILE A 161 -12.12 -6.77 15.42
N LEU A 162 -13.16 -7.43 15.92
CA LEU A 162 -14.48 -7.51 15.29
C LEU A 162 -15.52 -6.80 16.16
N ASP A 163 -16.50 -6.15 15.53
CA ASP A 163 -17.68 -5.62 16.24
C ASP A 163 -18.71 -6.76 16.45
N GLY A 164 -19.12 -7.03 17.68
CA GLY A 164 -20.14 -8.04 17.98
C GLY A 164 -21.51 -7.77 17.34
N VAL A 165 -21.80 -6.54 16.92
CA VAL A 165 -23.05 -6.15 16.22
C VAL A 165 -22.91 -6.28 14.71
N ALA A 166 -21.76 -5.94 14.12
CA ALA A 166 -21.58 -5.97 12.66
C ALA A 166 -21.09 -7.35 12.16
N GLY A 167 -20.30 -8.05 12.98
CA GLY A 167 -19.69 -9.33 12.62
C GLY A 167 -18.44 -9.17 11.75
N VAL A 168 -18.26 -10.07 10.78
CA VAL A 168 -17.10 -10.06 9.87
C VAL A 168 -17.42 -9.22 8.63
N GLU A 169 -16.72 -8.10 8.46
CA GLU A 169 -16.95 -7.18 7.33
C GLU A 169 -15.96 -7.40 6.17
N ALA A 170 -16.35 -6.97 4.98
CA ALA A 170 -15.58 -7.19 3.74
C ALA A 170 -14.13 -6.65 3.80
N GLN A 171 -13.91 -5.52 4.48
CA GLN A 171 -12.56 -4.99 4.66
C GLN A 171 -11.74 -5.86 5.62
N THR A 172 -12.36 -6.43 6.66
CA THR A 172 -11.70 -7.34 7.58
C THR A 172 -11.26 -8.61 6.86
N GLU A 173 -12.10 -9.17 5.98
CA GLU A 173 -11.73 -10.30 5.11
C GLU A 173 -10.50 -9.98 4.25
N LYS A 174 -10.50 -8.82 3.58
CA LYS A 174 -9.36 -8.37 2.75
C LYS A 174 -8.06 -8.30 3.56
N VAL A 175 -8.08 -7.63 4.72
CA VAL A 175 -6.88 -7.49 5.56
C VAL A 175 -6.48 -8.82 6.19
N TRP A 176 -7.45 -9.68 6.53
CA TRP A 176 -7.20 -11.03 7.02
C TRP A 176 -6.44 -11.84 5.98
N THR A 177 -6.91 -11.89 4.73
CA THR A 177 -6.24 -12.60 3.63
C THR A 177 -4.84 -12.04 3.37
N GLN A 178 -4.68 -10.70 3.37
CA GLN A 178 -3.37 -10.06 3.23
C GLN A 178 -2.39 -10.45 4.35
N ALA A 179 -2.85 -10.51 5.59
CA ALA A 179 -2.02 -10.96 6.72
C ALA A 179 -1.66 -12.45 6.61
N GLY A 180 -2.56 -13.27 6.06
CA GLY A 180 -2.32 -14.67 5.74
C GLY A 180 -1.22 -14.87 4.70
N ALA A 181 -1.19 -14.04 3.65
CA ALA A 181 -0.14 -14.05 2.63
C ALA A 181 1.25 -13.75 3.21
N TYR A 182 1.34 -12.95 4.29
CA TYR A 182 2.58 -12.71 5.02
C TYR A 182 2.85 -13.71 6.15
N HIS A 183 2.05 -14.80 6.25
CA HIS A 183 2.11 -15.81 7.30
C HIS A 183 2.11 -15.22 8.72
N ILE A 184 1.33 -14.17 8.96
CA ILE A 184 1.24 -13.51 10.28
C ILE A 184 0.26 -14.30 11.16
N PRO A 185 0.71 -14.86 12.30
CA PRO A 185 -0.19 -15.46 13.27
C PRO A 185 -1.14 -14.42 13.87
N ARG A 186 -2.42 -14.79 13.98
CA ARG A 186 -3.51 -13.88 14.34
C ARG A 186 -4.39 -14.44 15.45
N ILE A 187 -4.87 -13.56 16.31
CA ILE A 187 -5.94 -13.85 17.27
C ILE A 187 -7.10 -12.88 17.05
N ILE A 188 -8.32 -13.29 17.40
CA ILE A 188 -9.52 -12.45 17.24
C ILE A 188 -10.02 -11.98 18.60
N PHE A 189 -10.39 -10.70 18.68
CA PHE A 189 -11.09 -10.10 19.82
C PHE A 189 -12.44 -9.55 19.36
N VAL A 190 -13.53 -10.18 19.79
CA VAL A 190 -14.89 -9.70 19.55
C VAL A 190 -15.21 -8.62 20.58
N ASN A 191 -15.27 -7.38 20.12
CA ASN A 191 -15.44 -6.18 20.90
C ASN A 191 -16.90 -5.69 20.84
N LYS A 192 -17.22 -4.65 21.61
CA LYS A 192 -18.53 -3.97 21.63
C LYS A 192 -19.70 -4.88 22.00
N LEU A 193 -19.43 -5.92 22.79
CA LEU A 193 -20.47 -6.81 23.33
C LEU A 193 -21.40 -6.10 24.33
N ASP A 194 -21.13 -4.85 24.68
CA ASP A 194 -21.99 -4.02 25.50
C ASP A 194 -23.10 -3.27 24.74
N ARG A 195 -23.13 -3.38 23.40
CA ARG A 195 -24.14 -2.75 22.54
C ARG A 195 -25.38 -3.63 22.36
N ASP A 196 -26.52 -2.98 22.20
CA ASP A 196 -27.76 -3.66 21.83
C ASP A 196 -27.62 -4.33 20.45
N GLY A 197 -28.07 -5.57 20.34
CA GLY A 197 -27.93 -6.37 19.12
C GLY A 197 -26.56 -7.02 18.93
N ALA A 198 -25.65 -6.91 19.90
CA ALA A 198 -24.40 -7.67 19.87
C ALA A 198 -24.70 -9.17 19.97
N ALA A 199 -24.17 -9.94 19.02
CA ALA A 199 -24.35 -11.38 18.94
C ALA A 199 -22.99 -12.07 18.79
N PHE A 200 -22.43 -12.53 19.90
CA PHE A 200 -21.15 -13.25 19.93
C PHE A 200 -21.25 -14.57 19.16
N SER A 201 -22.35 -15.31 19.33
CA SER A 201 -22.56 -16.60 18.65
C SER A 201 -22.54 -16.47 17.13
N ARG A 202 -23.26 -15.49 16.58
CA ARG A 202 -23.28 -15.21 15.14
C ARG A 202 -21.88 -14.84 14.64
N THR A 203 -21.20 -13.94 15.34
CA THR A 203 -19.85 -13.48 14.96
C THR A 203 -18.86 -14.65 14.92
N VAL A 204 -18.92 -15.59 15.87
CA VAL A 204 -18.08 -16.79 15.87
C VAL A 204 -18.34 -17.70 14.66
N LYS A 205 -19.61 -17.87 14.24
CA LYS A 205 -19.92 -18.63 13.02
C LYS A 205 -19.40 -17.93 11.77
N GLU A 206 -19.56 -16.61 11.70
CA GLU A 206 -19.05 -15.81 10.59
C GLU A 206 -17.52 -15.88 10.47
N ILE A 207 -16.78 -15.93 11.59
CA ILE A 207 -15.33 -16.15 11.58
C ILE A 207 -15.01 -17.45 10.83
N GLY A 208 -15.68 -18.56 11.16
CA GLY A 208 -15.43 -19.84 10.50
C GLY A 208 -15.72 -19.82 9.01
N VAL A 209 -16.88 -19.26 8.64
CA VAL A 209 -17.35 -19.32 7.25
C VAL A 209 -16.66 -18.31 6.35
N ARG A 210 -16.42 -17.08 6.81
CA ARG A 210 -15.87 -15.98 5.99
C ARG A 210 -14.35 -15.86 6.07
N LEU A 211 -13.73 -16.23 7.19
CA LEU A 211 -12.27 -16.18 7.35
C LEU A 211 -11.59 -17.53 7.10
N HIS A 212 -12.37 -18.57 6.81
CA HIS A 212 -11.93 -19.92 6.46
C HIS A 212 -10.96 -20.56 7.47
N GLY A 213 -11.20 -20.33 8.78
CA GLY A 213 -10.45 -20.98 9.86
C GLY A 213 -11.32 -21.37 11.04
N TRP A 214 -10.95 -22.42 11.77
CA TRP A 214 -11.74 -22.95 12.88
C TRP A 214 -11.63 -22.07 14.12
N PRO A 215 -12.73 -21.44 14.59
CA PRO A 215 -12.67 -20.58 15.76
C PRO A 215 -12.53 -21.38 17.06
N ALA A 216 -11.39 -21.23 17.73
CA ALA A 216 -11.14 -21.74 19.06
C ALA A 216 -11.63 -20.74 20.11
N VAL A 217 -12.84 -20.96 20.63
CA VAL A 217 -13.47 -20.07 21.63
C VAL A 217 -12.73 -20.18 22.97
N CYS A 218 -11.84 -19.21 23.24
CA CYS A 218 -11.04 -19.15 24.46
C CYS A 218 -11.77 -18.42 25.59
N GLN A 219 -12.73 -17.56 25.24
CA GLN A 219 -13.56 -16.82 26.19
C GLN A 219 -15.01 -16.77 25.72
N ILE A 220 -15.93 -16.84 26.68
CA ILE A 220 -17.37 -16.66 26.44
C ILE A 220 -17.89 -15.44 27.21
N PRO A 221 -18.87 -14.69 26.66
CA PRO A 221 -19.41 -13.52 27.35
C PRO A 221 -20.25 -13.88 28.58
N TRP A 222 -20.11 -13.11 29.67
CA TRP A 222 -20.93 -13.26 30.87
C TRP A 222 -21.99 -12.16 30.96
N TRP A 223 -23.22 -12.56 30.65
CA TRP A 223 -24.42 -11.73 30.74
C TRP A 223 -25.04 -11.81 32.13
N ARG A 224 -25.33 -10.67 32.75
CA ARG A 224 -25.97 -10.66 34.07
C ARG A 224 -27.35 -11.30 33.99
N GLY A 225 -27.55 -12.43 34.68
CA GLY A 225 -28.83 -13.16 34.70
C GLY A 225 -29.22 -13.75 33.34
N GLY A 226 -28.24 -14.08 32.49
CA GLY A 226 -28.45 -14.74 31.19
C GLY A 226 -28.82 -13.81 30.05
N ASN A 227 -29.67 -12.79 30.29
CA ASN A 227 -30.19 -11.89 29.24
C ASN A 227 -30.00 -10.39 29.56
N GLY A 228 -29.23 -10.07 30.60
CA GLY A 228 -28.96 -8.69 31.01
C GLY A 228 -27.70 -8.10 30.38
N ASN A 229 -27.20 -7.04 31.02
CA ASN A 229 -25.99 -6.35 30.56
C ASN A 229 -24.76 -7.26 30.55
N PHE A 230 -23.86 -7.01 29.60
CA PHE A 230 -22.51 -7.57 29.60
C PHE A 230 -21.73 -7.11 30.84
N THR A 231 -21.22 -8.06 31.64
CA THR A 231 -20.56 -7.76 32.93
C THR A 231 -19.22 -8.42 33.15
N GLY A 232 -18.86 -9.41 32.33
CA GLY A 232 -17.61 -10.14 32.48
C GLY A 232 -17.44 -11.17 31.39
N ILE A 233 -16.47 -12.07 31.60
CA ILE A 233 -16.15 -13.14 30.66
C ILE A 233 -15.84 -14.44 31.40
N GLY A 234 -16.16 -15.57 30.78
CA GLY A 234 -15.75 -16.90 31.20
C GLY A 234 -14.46 -17.27 30.50
N ASP A 235 -13.41 -17.51 31.27
CA ASP A 235 -12.11 -18.02 30.80
C ASP A 235 -12.21 -19.54 30.63
N VAL A 236 -12.36 -19.97 29.39
CA VAL A 236 -12.49 -21.38 29.01
C VAL A 236 -11.16 -22.11 29.22
N VAL A 237 -10.02 -21.41 29.15
CA VAL A 237 -8.68 -21.99 29.27
C VAL A 237 -8.33 -22.31 30.73
N ASN A 238 -8.78 -21.50 31.68
CA ASN A 238 -8.51 -21.73 33.11
C ASN A 238 -9.74 -22.14 33.94
N LEU A 239 -10.88 -22.40 33.29
CA LEU A 239 -12.13 -22.81 33.94
C LEU A 239 -12.57 -21.86 35.07
N ARG A 240 -12.59 -20.56 34.79
CA ARG A 240 -12.93 -19.51 35.76
C ARG A 240 -13.79 -18.42 35.14
N GLY A 241 -14.62 -17.77 35.95
CA GLY A 241 -15.37 -16.57 35.57
C GLY A 241 -14.66 -15.32 36.05
N MET A 242 -14.54 -14.32 35.20
CA MET A 242 -13.95 -13.03 35.54
C MET A 242 -15.05 -11.96 35.44
N LEU A 243 -15.31 -11.27 36.56
CA LEU A 243 -16.32 -10.23 36.67
C LEU A 243 -15.65 -8.87 36.88
N TRP A 244 -16.09 -7.88 36.10
CA TRP A 244 -15.68 -6.50 36.24
C TRP A 244 -16.78 -5.72 36.98
N PRO A 245 -16.49 -5.13 38.16
CA PRO A 245 -17.43 -4.27 38.85
C PRO A 245 -17.84 -3.08 37.97
N SER A 246 -19.13 -2.74 37.99
CA SER A 246 -19.66 -1.63 37.20
C SER A 246 -19.08 -0.29 37.68
N GLY A 247 -18.67 0.57 36.74
CA GLY A 247 -18.17 1.93 37.04
C GLY A 247 -16.69 2.02 37.41
N GLY A 248 -15.93 0.93 37.35
CA GLY A 248 -14.48 0.93 37.55
C GLY A 248 -13.67 1.30 36.30
N ASP A 249 -12.37 1.55 36.50
CA ASP A 249 -11.37 1.75 35.44
C ASP A 249 -10.91 0.42 34.78
N GLY A 250 -11.47 -0.70 35.24
CA GLY A 250 -11.23 -2.05 34.77
C GLY A 250 -10.12 -2.81 35.49
N ARG A 251 -9.39 -2.20 36.43
CA ARG A 251 -8.28 -2.86 37.16
C ARG A 251 -8.73 -3.88 38.20
N ASP A 252 -9.90 -3.67 38.80
CA ASP A 252 -10.47 -4.57 39.78
C ASP A 252 -11.18 -5.74 39.09
N ILE A 253 -10.54 -6.91 39.04
CA ILE A 253 -11.10 -8.12 38.44
C ILE A 253 -11.42 -9.12 39.56
N LYS A 254 -12.68 -9.54 39.65
CA LYS A 254 -13.09 -10.63 40.56
C LYS A 254 -13.12 -11.93 39.80
N ALA A 255 -12.18 -12.82 40.10
CA ALA A 255 -12.14 -14.17 39.53
C ALA A 255 -12.88 -15.16 40.44
N PHE A 256 -13.71 -16.01 39.84
CA PHE A 256 -14.48 -17.05 40.49
C PHE A 256 -14.10 -18.41 39.89
N GLY A 257 -13.80 -19.37 40.75
CA GLY A 257 -13.57 -20.76 40.31
C GLY A 257 -14.87 -21.40 39.82
N ILE A 258 -14.77 -22.49 39.06
CA ILE A 258 -15.93 -23.20 38.54
C ILE A 258 -16.89 -23.70 39.64
N GLU A 259 -16.36 -24.08 40.81
CA GLU A 259 -17.15 -24.51 41.97
C GLU A 259 -17.92 -23.37 42.64
N GLU A 260 -17.33 -22.18 42.67
CA GLU A 260 -17.96 -20.97 43.21
C GLU A 260 -19.05 -20.47 42.27
N LEU A 261 -18.76 -20.46 40.97
CA LEU A 261 -19.74 -20.14 39.93
C LEU A 261 -20.92 -21.10 39.96
N GLY A 262 -20.68 -22.39 40.17
CA GLY A 262 -21.74 -23.38 40.31
C GLY A 262 -22.73 -23.09 41.46
N LYS A 263 -22.36 -22.25 42.43
CA LYS A 263 -23.27 -21.82 43.51
C LYS A 263 -24.03 -20.54 43.14
N THR A 264 -23.46 -19.67 42.31
CA THR A 264 -24.05 -18.36 41.96
C THR A 264 -24.80 -18.36 40.63
N ASP A 265 -24.29 -19.05 39.61
CA ASP A 265 -24.80 -19.08 38.24
C ASP A 265 -24.45 -20.45 37.61
N THR A 266 -25.29 -21.45 37.90
CA THR A 266 -25.10 -22.84 37.44
C THR A 266 -25.08 -22.94 35.91
N THR A 267 -25.96 -22.19 35.25
CA THR A 267 -26.09 -22.17 33.79
C THR A 267 -24.81 -21.70 33.12
N PHE A 268 -24.20 -20.63 33.62
CA PHE A 268 -22.95 -20.13 33.06
C PHE A 268 -21.77 -21.06 33.35
N ALA A 269 -21.72 -21.66 34.54
CA ALA A 269 -20.69 -22.64 34.89
C ALA A 269 -20.73 -23.89 33.99
N GLU A 270 -21.93 -24.40 33.68
CA GLU A 270 -22.11 -25.51 32.73
C GLU A 270 -21.66 -25.13 31.31
N GLU A 271 -21.97 -23.91 30.86
CA GLU A 271 -21.56 -23.45 29.54
C GLU A 271 -20.04 -23.29 29.41
N ILE A 272 -19.33 -22.85 30.47
CA ILE A 272 -17.85 -22.83 30.49
C ILE A 272 -17.29 -24.25 30.31
N LYS A 273 -17.88 -25.26 30.99
CA LYS A 273 -17.44 -26.67 30.85
C LYS A 273 -17.69 -27.19 29.45
N LYS A 274 -18.84 -26.85 28.85
CA LYS A 274 -19.16 -27.23 27.46
C LYS A 274 -18.19 -26.57 26.46
N ALA A 275 -17.90 -25.29 26.64
CA ALA A 275 -16.90 -24.58 25.84
C ALA A 275 -15.51 -25.24 25.95
N ARG A 276 -15.15 -25.68 27.17
CA ARG A 276 -13.89 -26.36 27.43
C ARG A 276 -13.76 -27.68 26.68
N VAL A 277 -14.80 -28.51 26.71
CA VAL A 277 -14.83 -29.77 25.95
C VAL A 277 -14.62 -29.49 24.47
N ALA A 278 -15.42 -28.60 23.88
CA ALA A 278 -15.31 -28.27 22.46
C ALA A 278 -13.93 -27.67 22.07
N LEU A 279 -13.33 -26.86 22.95
CA LEU A 279 -12.00 -26.30 22.73
C LEU A 279 -10.92 -27.40 22.71
N VAL A 280 -10.96 -28.33 23.67
CA VAL A 280 -10.00 -29.44 23.74
C VAL A 280 -10.18 -30.38 22.56
N GLU A 281 -11.41 -30.73 22.18
CA GLU A 281 -11.69 -31.55 21.00
C GLU A 281 -11.11 -30.91 19.72
N LEU A 282 -11.36 -29.61 19.51
CA LEU A 282 -10.82 -28.88 18.36
C LEU A 282 -9.29 -28.88 18.35
N LEU A 283 -8.65 -28.70 19.50
CA LEU A 283 -7.19 -28.73 19.60
C LEU A 283 -6.63 -30.14 19.37
N SER A 284 -7.29 -31.17 19.87
CA SER A 284 -6.93 -32.57 19.61
C SER A 284 -7.02 -32.95 18.13
N GLU A 285 -7.92 -32.33 17.36
CA GLU A 285 -7.98 -32.52 15.90
C GLU A 285 -6.77 -31.92 15.15
N HIS A 286 -6.04 -30.97 15.75
CA HIS A 286 -5.03 -30.15 15.08
C HIS A 286 -3.64 -30.13 15.74
N ASP A 287 -3.46 -30.80 16.88
CA ASP A 287 -2.21 -30.85 17.64
C ASP A 287 -2.01 -32.23 18.30
N ASP A 288 -1.06 -33.02 17.79
CA ASP A 288 -0.77 -34.37 18.28
C ASP A 288 -0.41 -34.41 19.78
N VAL A 289 0.29 -33.38 20.28
CA VAL A 289 0.68 -33.28 21.70
C VAL A 289 -0.54 -33.07 22.60
N MET A 290 -1.61 -32.45 22.09
CA MET A 290 -2.87 -32.35 22.83
C MET A 290 -3.54 -33.72 22.96
N VAL A 291 -3.48 -34.55 21.90
CA VAL A 291 -3.99 -35.93 21.94
C VAL A 291 -3.26 -36.75 22.99
N GLU A 292 -1.93 -36.61 23.08
CA GLU A 292 -1.13 -37.26 24.13
C GLU A 292 -1.60 -36.85 25.52
N HIS A 293 -1.74 -35.54 25.78
CA HIS A 293 -2.24 -35.06 27.08
C HIS A 293 -3.67 -35.50 27.38
N PHE A 294 -4.53 -35.58 26.37
CA PHE A 294 -5.90 -36.07 26.52
C PHE A 294 -5.93 -37.54 26.96
N LEU A 295 -5.09 -38.39 26.36
CA LEU A 295 -4.94 -39.80 26.74
C LEU A 295 -4.31 -39.96 28.14
N GLU A 296 -3.34 -39.12 28.50
CA GLU A 296 -2.69 -39.12 29.83
C GLU A 296 -3.64 -38.79 30.98
N HIS A 297 -4.72 -38.05 30.71
CA HIS A 297 -5.72 -37.64 31.69
C HIS A 297 -7.01 -38.46 31.58
N ASP A 298 -6.92 -39.72 31.18
CA ASP A 298 -8.05 -40.66 31.09
C ASP A 298 -9.23 -40.13 30.26
N GLU A 299 -8.95 -39.41 29.16
CA GLU A 299 -9.95 -38.80 28.26
C GLU A 299 -10.84 -37.72 28.95
N ASP A 300 -10.40 -37.17 30.08
CA ASP A 300 -11.07 -36.05 30.75
C ASP A 300 -10.59 -34.68 30.24
N HIS A 301 -11.42 -34.06 29.39
CA HIS A 301 -11.22 -32.72 28.84
C HIS A 301 -11.05 -31.63 29.90
N LEU A 302 -11.65 -31.79 31.09
CA LEU A 302 -11.61 -30.80 32.17
C LEU A 302 -10.34 -30.93 33.02
N ALA A 303 -9.73 -32.12 33.06
CA ALA A 303 -8.53 -32.39 33.86
C ALA A 303 -7.24 -31.82 33.25
N ILE A 304 -7.21 -31.60 31.92
CA ILE A 304 -6.07 -30.99 31.23
C ILE A 304 -5.81 -29.60 31.78
N SER A 305 -4.55 -29.27 32.09
CA SER A 305 -4.20 -27.97 32.65
C SER A 305 -4.34 -26.82 31.64
N GLY A 306 -4.67 -25.61 32.12
CA GLY A 306 -4.73 -24.42 31.26
C GLY A 306 -3.40 -24.08 30.57
N ILE A 307 -2.26 -24.45 31.18
CA ILE A 307 -0.93 -24.25 30.61
C ILE A 307 -0.72 -25.14 29.38
N GLN A 308 -1.09 -26.43 29.46
CA GLN A 308 -1.01 -27.36 28.33
C GLN A 308 -1.87 -26.90 27.15
N ILE A 309 -3.08 -26.41 27.42
CA ILE A 309 -3.96 -25.84 26.39
C ILE A 309 -3.40 -24.58 25.79
N MET A 310 -2.81 -23.68 26.60
CA MET A 310 -2.17 -22.48 26.06
C MET A 310 -0.98 -22.82 25.17
N HIS A 311 -0.20 -23.86 25.51
CA HIS A 311 0.89 -24.35 24.66
C HIS A 311 0.37 -24.95 23.35
N SER A 312 -0.71 -25.73 23.40
CA SER A 312 -1.36 -26.27 22.20
C SER A 312 -1.92 -25.16 21.31
N LEU A 313 -2.67 -24.21 21.89
CA LEU A 313 -3.14 -23.02 21.19
C LEU A 313 -2.00 -22.26 20.52
N ARG A 314 -0.88 -22.07 21.22
CA ARG A 314 0.30 -21.43 20.64
C ARG A 314 0.86 -22.23 19.46
N ARG A 315 0.98 -23.56 19.57
CA ARG A 315 1.46 -24.41 18.47
C ARG A 315 0.59 -24.26 17.23
N VAL A 316 -0.74 -24.37 17.37
CA VAL A 316 -1.67 -24.26 16.23
C VAL A 316 -1.73 -22.85 15.64
N VAL A 317 -1.58 -21.80 16.47
CA VAL A 317 -1.52 -20.40 16.01
C VAL A 317 -0.28 -20.13 15.17
N LEU A 318 0.85 -20.78 15.49
CA LEU A 318 2.12 -20.60 14.77
C LEU A 318 2.23 -21.48 13.52
N GLN A 319 1.28 -22.37 13.25
CA GLN A 319 1.24 -23.15 12.02
C GLN A 319 1.00 -22.22 10.80
N ALA A 320 1.60 -22.59 9.67
CA ALA A 320 1.43 -21.89 8.39
C ALA A 320 0.97 -22.89 7.31
N PRO A 321 -0.25 -22.76 6.76
CA PRO A 321 -1.27 -21.75 7.06
C PRO A 321 -1.88 -21.94 8.46
N GLN A 322 -2.29 -20.84 9.09
CA GLN A 322 -3.00 -20.87 10.37
C GLN A 322 -4.44 -21.32 10.15
N ILE A 323 -4.79 -22.50 10.66
CA ILE A 323 -6.12 -23.10 10.51
C ILE A 323 -7.01 -22.79 11.72
N VAL A 324 -6.46 -22.86 12.93
CA VAL A 324 -7.20 -22.60 14.19
C VAL A 324 -7.03 -21.14 14.60
N ILE A 325 -8.14 -20.48 14.95
CA ILE A 325 -8.20 -19.06 15.26
C ILE A 325 -8.70 -18.87 16.70
N PRO A 326 -7.83 -18.50 17.66
CA PRO A 326 -8.26 -18.16 19.01
C PRO A 326 -9.19 -16.95 19.03
N VAL A 327 -10.34 -17.09 19.67
CA VAL A 327 -11.37 -16.05 19.79
C VAL A 327 -11.54 -15.63 21.26
N PHE A 328 -11.40 -14.34 21.50
CA PHE A 328 -11.55 -13.66 22.78
C PHE A 328 -12.76 -12.72 22.75
N ALA A 329 -13.30 -12.39 23.92
CA ALA A 329 -14.53 -11.60 24.06
C ALA A 329 -14.30 -10.39 24.96
N GLY A 330 -14.92 -9.25 24.63
CA GLY A 330 -14.85 -8.09 25.52
C GLY A 330 -15.63 -6.87 25.05
N ALA A 331 -15.44 -5.79 25.81
CA ALA A 331 -16.02 -4.48 25.55
C ALA A 331 -15.03 -3.41 26.02
N SER A 332 -14.17 -2.95 25.11
CA SER A 332 -13.10 -2.00 25.41
C SER A 332 -13.63 -0.68 25.97
N PHE A 333 -14.81 -0.23 25.50
CA PHE A 333 -15.45 0.99 26.02
C PHE A 333 -15.79 0.88 27.52
N ARG A 334 -16.30 -0.29 27.94
CA ARG A 334 -16.63 -0.60 29.34
C ARG A 334 -15.47 -1.15 30.15
N ASN A 335 -14.25 -1.15 29.61
CA ASN A 335 -13.05 -1.60 30.30
C ASN A 335 -13.04 -3.12 30.63
N ILE A 336 -13.76 -3.95 29.84
CA ILE A 336 -13.91 -5.40 30.09
C ILE A 336 -13.11 -6.21 29.05
N GLY A 337 -12.29 -7.16 29.51
CA GLY A 337 -11.64 -8.17 28.65
C GLY A 337 -10.31 -7.79 28.01
N VAL A 338 -9.82 -6.55 28.18
CA VAL A 338 -8.58 -6.09 27.54
C VAL A 338 -7.31 -6.63 28.23
N GLN A 339 -7.31 -6.83 29.56
CA GLN A 339 -6.14 -7.38 30.26
C GLN A 339 -5.89 -8.85 29.90
N PRO A 340 -6.91 -9.73 29.90
CA PRO A 340 -6.75 -11.10 29.40
C PRO A 340 -6.33 -11.16 27.92
N LEU A 341 -6.76 -10.17 27.11
CA LEU A 341 -6.28 -10.04 25.73
C LEU A 341 -4.78 -9.71 25.67
N LEU A 342 -4.28 -8.82 26.54
CA LEU A 342 -2.85 -8.53 26.64
C LEU A 342 -2.03 -9.75 27.09
N ASP A 343 -2.55 -10.55 28.01
CA ASP A 343 -1.95 -11.83 28.41
C ASP A 343 -1.86 -12.78 27.20
N ALA A 344 -2.98 -12.94 26.48
CA ALA A 344 -3.06 -13.77 25.28
C ALA A 344 -2.10 -13.30 24.17
N VAL A 345 -1.90 -11.99 24.01
CA VAL A 345 -0.92 -11.43 23.08
C VAL A 345 0.49 -11.93 23.40
N VAL A 346 0.88 -11.93 24.68
CA VAL A 346 2.22 -12.38 25.10
C VAL A 346 2.36 -13.89 24.99
N ASP A 347 1.30 -14.63 25.33
CA ASP A 347 1.27 -16.08 25.40
C ASP A 347 1.15 -16.76 24.02
N LEU A 348 0.36 -16.20 23.10
CA LEU A 348 0.04 -16.83 21.82
C LEU A 348 0.83 -16.26 20.63
N LEU A 349 1.08 -14.95 20.58
CA LEU A 349 1.74 -14.35 19.41
C LEU A 349 3.26 -14.57 19.42
N PRO A 350 3.91 -14.65 18.25
CA PRO A 350 5.33 -14.96 18.13
C PRO A 350 6.23 -13.80 18.55
N SER A 351 7.43 -14.17 18.98
CA SER A 351 8.60 -13.30 18.97
C SER A 351 9.17 -13.16 17.56
N PRO A 352 10.02 -12.15 17.28
CA PRO A 352 10.62 -11.96 15.96
C PRO A 352 11.46 -13.15 15.48
N CYS A 353 11.97 -13.97 16.40
CA CYS A 353 12.75 -15.17 16.09
C CYS A 353 11.91 -16.39 15.70
N GLU A 354 10.61 -16.40 16.01
CA GLU A 354 9.69 -17.51 15.72
C GLU A 354 8.95 -17.31 14.38
N ARG A 355 9.26 -16.24 13.65
CA ARG A 355 8.67 -15.93 12.35
C ARG A 355 9.48 -16.54 11.21
N PRO A 356 8.84 -16.89 10.08
CA PRO A 356 9.56 -17.31 8.90
C PRO A 356 10.47 -16.18 8.41
N ASP A 357 11.56 -16.60 7.77
CA ASP A 357 12.57 -15.68 7.27
C ASP A 357 11.97 -14.64 6.32
N PRO A 358 12.44 -13.37 6.37
CA PRO A 358 11.90 -12.35 5.50
C PRO A 358 12.28 -12.63 4.05
N GLU A 359 11.26 -12.55 3.18
CA GLU A 359 11.42 -12.57 1.73
C GLU A 359 12.26 -11.38 1.26
N ILE A 360 13.12 -11.63 0.29
CA ILE A 360 13.95 -10.64 -0.37
C ILE A 360 13.83 -10.77 -1.87
N SER A 361 13.92 -9.63 -2.57
CA SER A 361 14.12 -9.60 -4.02
C SER A 361 15.53 -9.11 -4.31
N LEU A 362 16.29 -9.87 -5.09
CA LEU A 362 17.57 -9.45 -5.68
C LEU A 362 17.47 -9.54 -7.19
N ALA A 363 17.73 -8.44 -7.89
CA ALA A 363 17.70 -8.41 -9.36
C ALA A 363 16.44 -9.10 -9.97
N ASN A 364 15.27 -8.89 -9.35
CA ASN A 364 13.97 -9.48 -9.71
C ASN A 364 13.82 -11.00 -9.47
N GLN A 365 14.72 -11.62 -8.70
CA GLN A 365 14.56 -12.99 -8.20
C GLN A 365 14.19 -12.98 -6.72
N SER A 366 13.13 -13.72 -6.37
CA SER A 366 12.70 -13.89 -4.98
C SER A 366 13.56 -14.94 -4.28
N SER A 367 14.04 -14.64 -3.08
CA SER A 367 14.74 -15.58 -2.18
C SER A 367 14.47 -15.20 -0.72
N THR A 368 15.13 -15.84 0.25
CA THR A 368 15.01 -15.51 1.67
C THR A 368 16.32 -14.91 2.22
N LEU A 369 16.21 -14.06 3.23
CA LEU A 369 17.37 -13.40 3.84
C LEU A 369 18.40 -14.38 4.41
N SER A 370 17.97 -15.48 5.02
CA SER A 370 18.88 -16.48 5.57
C SER A 370 19.66 -17.21 4.48
N VAL A 371 19.03 -17.55 3.35
CA VAL A 371 19.73 -18.17 2.20
C VAL A 371 20.84 -17.24 1.69
N LEU A 372 20.58 -15.94 1.61
CA LEU A 372 21.59 -14.96 1.23
C LEU A 372 22.74 -14.89 2.24
N LEU A 373 22.44 -14.89 3.54
CA LEU A 373 23.46 -14.83 4.60
C LEU A 373 24.28 -16.12 4.69
N ASP A 374 23.65 -17.29 4.55
CA ASP A 374 24.27 -18.61 4.64
C ASP A 374 25.12 -18.96 3.42
N ALA A 375 24.70 -18.52 2.23
CA ALA A 375 25.55 -18.56 1.03
C ALA A 375 26.89 -17.86 1.29
N GLY A 376 26.89 -16.79 2.11
CA GLY A 376 28.09 -16.13 2.58
C GLY A 376 28.92 -16.93 3.59
N ALA A 377 28.31 -17.75 4.45
CA ALA A 377 28.99 -18.40 5.58
C ALA A 377 29.74 -19.70 5.24
N SER A 378 29.28 -20.49 4.27
CA SER A 378 29.72 -21.89 4.05
C SER A 378 31.04 -22.10 3.28
N ALA A 379 31.75 -21.04 2.87
CA ALA A 379 33.00 -21.18 2.11
C ALA A 379 34.23 -21.43 3.00
N LYS A 380 34.66 -22.69 3.12
CA LYS A 380 36.04 -23.05 3.51
C LYS A 380 37.01 -22.56 2.42
N THR A 381 38.07 -21.87 2.84
CA THR A 381 39.16 -21.37 2.00
C THR A 381 39.85 -22.51 1.24
N THR A 382 39.54 -22.70 -0.03
CA THR A 382 40.36 -23.45 -0.98
C THR A 382 41.09 -22.48 -1.91
N ARG A 383 42.39 -22.74 -2.10
CA ARG A 383 43.35 -21.92 -2.88
C ARG A 383 42.86 -21.66 -4.31
N PRO A 384 43.27 -20.54 -4.95
CA PRO A 384 42.78 -20.18 -6.27
C PRO A 384 43.43 -21.05 -7.34
N ALA A 385 42.62 -21.79 -8.10
CA ALA A 385 43.02 -22.38 -9.37
C ALA A 385 42.36 -21.63 -10.53
N LYS A 386 43.08 -21.59 -11.65
CA LYS A 386 43.00 -20.66 -12.78
C LYS A 386 41.61 -20.47 -13.44
N LYS A 387 41.37 -19.19 -13.78
CA LYS A 387 40.54 -18.61 -14.86
C LYS A 387 39.75 -19.58 -15.75
N GLN A 388 38.42 -19.48 -15.64
CA GLN A 388 37.50 -19.60 -16.78
C GLN A 388 36.47 -18.47 -16.73
N GLN A 389 36.37 -17.74 -17.84
CA GLN A 389 35.37 -16.71 -18.11
C GLN A 389 34.10 -17.38 -18.65
N LYS A 390 32.94 -17.12 -18.04
CA LYS A 390 31.68 -16.79 -18.73
C LYS A 390 30.61 -16.36 -17.73
N ASN A 391 29.81 -15.37 -18.16
CA ASN A 391 28.71 -14.72 -17.48
C ASN A 391 27.73 -15.70 -16.81
N ASP A 392 27.84 -15.83 -15.49
CA ASP A 392 26.73 -16.25 -14.65
C ASP A 392 26.71 -15.27 -13.47
N GLN A 393 25.63 -14.48 -13.34
CA GLN A 393 25.42 -13.53 -12.23
C GLN A 393 25.10 -14.30 -10.92
N SER A 394 25.90 -15.32 -10.61
CA SER A 394 25.90 -15.93 -9.30
C SER A 394 26.58 -14.97 -8.33
N LEU A 395 25.83 -14.55 -7.30
CA LEU A 395 26.32 -13.71 -6.19
C LEU A 395 27.67 -14.25 -5.71
N ALA A 396 28.73 -13.45 -5.85
CA ALA A 396 30.03 -13.86 -5.35
C ALA A 396 29.97 -13.93 -3.82
N ILE A 397 29.96 -15.15 -3.29
CA ILE A 397 29.88 -15.57 -1.87
C ILE A 397 30.75 -14.74 -0.89
N ALA A 398 31.82 -14.12 -1.37
CA ALA A 398 32.69 -13.26 -0.56
C ALA A 398 32.05 -11.90 -0.20
N GLU A 399 31.09 -11.42 -0.99
CA GLU A 399 30.50 -10.09 -0.88
C GLU A 399 29.49 -10.00 0.27
N THR A 400 28.76 -11.09 0.55
CA THR A 400 27.73 -11.14 1.60
C THR A 400 28.28 -11.15 3.03
N LYS A 401 29.53 -11.60 3.24
CA LYS A 401 30.17 -11.60 4.58
C LYS A 401 30.35 -10.20 5.19
N ASN A 402 30.37 -9.17 4.34
CA ASN A 402 30.53 -7.78 4.76
C ASN A 402 29.18 -7.09 5.03
N LEU A 403 28.05 -7.76 4.78
CA LEU A 403 26.73 -7.27 5.17
C LEU A 403 26.60 -7.40 6.69
N THR A 404 26.56 -6.26 7.37
CA THR A 404 26.54 -6.18 8.84
C THR A 404 25.16 -5.92 9.41
N ALA A 405 24.25 -5.30 8.64
CA ALA A 405 22.86 -5.14 9.01
C ALA A 405 21.96 -5.00 7.79
N CYS A 406 20.72 -5.46 7.91
CA CYS A 406 19.67 -5.30 6.92
C CYS A 406 18.38 -4.87 7.63
N ALA A 407 17.84 -3.72 7.24
CA ALA A 407 16.68 -3.10 7.88
C ALA A 407 15.70 -2.55 6.85
N LEU A 408 14.43 -2.50 7.23
CA LEU A 408 13.35 -1.92 6.44
C LEU A 408 12.92 -0.60 7.09
N ALA A 409 12.97 0.50 6.34
CA ALA A 409 12.32 1.75 6.72
C ALA A 409 10.83 1.62 6.42
N PHE A 410 9.98 1.60 7.45
CA PHE A 410 8.56 1.30 7.28
C PHE A 410 7.62 2.46 7.59
N LYS A 411 8.14 3.52 8.22
CA LYS A 411 7.39 4.74 8.45
C LYS A 411 8.34 5.93 8.49
N VAL A 412 8.02 6.99 7.75
CA VAL A 412 8.72 8.27 7.80
C VAL A 412 7.74 9.31 8.31
N VAL A 413 8.17 10.12 9.27
CA VAL A 413 7.35 11.20 9.87
C VAL A 413 8.18 12.46 9.97
N ASN A 414 7.62 13.58 9.55
CA ASN A 414 8.22 14.89 9.77
C ASN A 414 7.76 15.51 11.10
N ASP A 415 8.62 15.49 12.11
CA ASP A 415 8.35 16.12 13.41
C ASP A 415 8.85 17.58 13.44
N THR A 416 8.02 18.50 13.95
CA THR A 416 8.34 19.93 13.98
C THR A 416 9.55 20.29 14.84
N LYS A 417 9.87 19.49 15.87
CA LYS A 417 10.98 19.74 16.81
C LYS A 417 12.22 18.94 16.45
N ARG A 418 12.05 17.69 15.99
CA ARG A 418 13.14 16.71 15.78
C ARG A 418 13.51 16.53 14.30
N GLY A 419 12.73 17.13 13.39
CA GLY A 419 12.87 16.96 11.95
C GLY A 419 12.37 15.60 11.48
N VAL A 420 12.90 15.12 10.36
CA VAL A 420 12.48 13.84 9.78
C VAL A 420 12.96 12.66 10.63
N LEU A 421 11.99 11.86 11.07
CA LEU A 421 12.14 10.62 11.82
C LEU A 421 11.86 9.44 10.88
N VAL A 422 12.82 8.52 10.75
CA VAL A 422 12.68 7.30 9.95
C VAL A 422 12.61 6.10 10.86
N TYR A 423 11.44 5.49 10.98
CA TYR A 423 11.21 4.26 11.74
C TYR A 423 11.71 3.07 10.92
N VAL A 424 12.57 2.26 11.54
CA VAL A 424 13.20 1.10 10.94
C VAL A 424 12.96 -0.15 11.77
N ARG A 425 12.74 -1.27 11.09
CA ARG A 425 12.79 -2.61 11.68
C ARG A 425 14.06 -3.31 11.19
N VAL A 426 14.90 -3.76 12.11
CA VAL A 426 16.13 -4.49 11.78
C VAL A 426 15.81 -5.97 11.69
N TYR A 427 16.06 -6.59 10.53
CA TYR A 427 15.81 -8.02 10.31
C TYR A 427 17.06 -8.86 10.59
N SER A 428 18.23 -8.36 10.20
CA SER A 428 19.51 -9.04 10.47
C SER A 428 20.56 -8.04 10.89
N GLY A 429 21.47 -8.49 11.78
CA GLY A 429 22.60 -7.71 12.26
C GLY A 429 22.24 -6.58 13.23
N THR A 430 23.09 -5.57 13.29
CA THR A 430 22.97 -4.43 14.21
C THR A 430 23.28 -3.10 13.52
N ILE A 431 22.43 -2.08 13.70
CA ILE A 431 22.71 -0.72 13.26
C ILE A 431 23.29 0.06 14.43
N ASP A 432 24.55 0.48 14.30
CA ASP A 432 25.25 1.28 15.31
C ASP A 432 25.14 2.78 15.04
N ARG A 433 25.23 3.58 16.10
CA ARG A 433 25.29 5.04 16.02
C ARG A 433 26.46 5.49 15.12
N GLY A 434 26.15 6.34 14.14
CA GLY A 434 27.13 6.87 13.19
C GLY A 434 27.43 5.95 12.01
N ALA A 435 26.76 4.80 11.89
CA ALA A 435 26.92 3.87 10.77
C ALA A 435 26.58 4.52 9.42
N THR A 436 27.21 4.02 8.37
CA THR A 436 26.90 4.37 6.97
C THR A 436 25.88 3.38 6.45
N LEU A 437 24.68 3.89 6.15
CA LEU A 437 23.56 3.15 5.58
C LEU A 437 23.57 3.34 4.07
N TYR A 438 23.33 2.27 3.33
CA TYR A 438 23.08 2.33 1.91
C TYR A 438 21.61 2.02 1.65
N ASN A 439 20.93 2.94 0.97
CA ASN A 439 19.57 2.77 0.51
C ASN A 439 19.59 2.10 -0.87
N THR A 440 19.12 0.86 -0.94
CA THR A 440 19.15 0.04 -2.16
C THR A 440 18.09 0.46 -3.17
N ASN A 441 16.97 1.03 -2.72
CA ASN A 441 15.92 1.54 -3.59
C ASN A 441 16.37 2.80 -4.34
N LEU A 442 17.09 3.70 -3.65
CA LEU A 442 17.53 4.98 -4.22
C LEU A 442 18.98 4.97 -4.72
N GLY A 443 19.76 3.91 -4.44
CA GLY A 443 21.16 3.78 -4.85
C GLY A 443 22.10 4.78 -4.19
N LEU A 444 21.82 5.21 -2.96
CA LEU A 444 22.55 6.27 -2.27
C LEU A 444 22.95 5.89 -0.84
N ALA A 445 24.07 6.42 -0.37
CA ALA A 445 24.55 6.22 1.00
C ALA A 445 24.26 7.44 1.88
N GLU A 446 23.76 7.21 3.09
CA GLU A 446 23.50 8.21 4.12
C GLU A 446 24.12 7.78 5.46
N ARG A 447 24.38 8.73 6.35
CA ARG A 447 24.89 8.43 7.69
C ARG A 447 23.74 8.43 8.70
N ALA A 448 23.77 7.52 9.67
CA ALA A 448 22.84 7.49 10.81
C ALA A 448 23.44 8.23 12.02
N PRO A 449 23.28 9.55 12.19
CA PRO A 449 23.96 10.31 13.24
C PRO A 449 23.47 9.96 14.66
N ARG A 450 22.17 9.72 14.82
CA ARG A 450 21.54 9.38 16.10
C ARG A 450 20.48 8.31 15.88
N LEU A 451 20.43 7.38 16.83
CA LEU A 451 19.45 6.32 16.92
C LEU A 451 18.60 6.54 18.17
N LEU A 452 17.30 6.37 18.02
CA LEU A 452 16.31 6.55 19.08
C LEU A 452 15.46 5.29 19.23
N LYS A 453 15.05 4.98 20.45
CA LYS A 453 13.88 4.14 20.72
C LYS A 453 12.74 5.04 21.16
N MET A 454 11.59 4.90 20.50
CA MET A 454 10.40 5.69 20.79
C MET A 454 9.51 4.91 21.75
N TYR A 455 9.40 5.39 22.98
CA TYR A 455 8.41 4.93 23.95
C TYR A 455 7.25 5.93 23.90
N ALA A 456 6.46 5.80 22.83
CA ALA A 456 5.47 6.77 22.38
C ALA A 456 6.02 8.21 22.27
N ASN A 457 5.78 9.11 23.23
CA ASN A 457 6.26 10.51 23.13
C ASN A 457 7.71 10.70 23.61
N ASP A 458 8.22 9.76 24.41
CA ASP A 458 9.57 9.83 24.95
C ASP A 458 10.56 9.16 24.01
N ALA A 459 11.55 9.94 23.57
CA ALA A 459 12.61 9.47 22.69
C ALA A 459 13.88 9.23 23.50
N VAL A 460 14.27 7.96 23.64
CA VAL A 460 15.47 7.54 24.34
C VAL A 460 16.58 7.32 23.31
N GLU A 461 17.70 8.04 23.44
CA GLU A 461 18.89 7.79 22.62
C GLU A 461 19.50 6.41 22.94
N VAL A 462 19.83 5.65 21.90
CA VAL A 462 20.46 4.33 22.00
C VAL A 462 21.71 4.27 21.14
N ASP A 463 22.66 3.43 21.54
CA ASP A 463 23.92 3.25 20.80
C ASP A 463 23.78 2.30 19.61
N SER A 464 22.87 1.32 19.70
CA SER A 464 22.60 0.37 18.63
C SER A 464 21.16 -0.15 18.62
N ILE A 465 20.69 -0.59 17.45
CA ILE A 465 19.42 -1.28 17.24
C ILE A 465 19.73 -2.67 16.67
N GLY A 466 19.34 -3.72 17.39
CA GLY A 466 19.59 -5.11 17.00
C GLY A 466 18.46 -5.76 16.20
N SER A 467 18.73 -6.93 15.63
CA SER A 467 17.75 -7.76 14.92
C SER A 467 16.48 -8.00 15.75
N GLY A 468 15.34 -7.99 15.08
CA GLY A 468 14.00 -8.12 15.66
C GLY A 468 13.43 -6.85 16.28
N GLN A 469 14.26 -5.81 16.50
CA GLN A 469 13.83 -4.58 17.16
C GLN A 469 13.40 -3.50 16.15
N ILE A 470 12.52 -2.62 16.65
CA ILE A 470 12.13 -1.38 15.99
C ILE A 470 12.87 -0.22 16.65
N GLY A 471 13.36 0.72 15.84
CA GLY A 471 13.94 1.97 16.31
C GLY A 471 13.79 3.08 15.28
N VAL A 472 14.29 4.27 15.61
CA VAL A 472 14.16 5.47 14.79
C VAL A 472 15.52 6.07 14.49
N ILE A 473 15.74 6.39 13.22
CA ILE A 473 16.94 7.07 12.73
C ILE A 473 16.57 8.51 12.42
N THR A 474 17.35 9.46 12.96
CA THR A 474 17.14 10.90 12.68
C THR A 474 18.17 11.43 11.69
N GLY A 475 17.78 12.41 10.89
CA GLY A 475 18.71 13.13 10.00
C GLY A 475 18.95 12.50 8.63
N LEU A 476 18.16 11.48 8.25
CA LEU A 476 18.15 10.94 6.89
C LEU A 476 17.38 11.88 5.95
N LYS A 477 18.03 12.30 4.87
CA LYS A 477 17.53 13.29 3.91
C LYS A 477 16.71 12.68 2.80
N HIS A 478 16.99 11.44 2.39
CA HIS A 478 16.38 10.86 1.19
C HIS A 478 15.51 9.63 1.47
N ALA A 479 15.82 8.86 2.52
CA ALA A 479 15.04 7.69 2.90
C ALA A 479 13.52 7.97 2.92
N ARG A 480 12.78 7.03 2.32
CA ARG A 480 11.33 7.00 2.17
C ARG A 480 10.75 5.80 2.88
N THR A 481 9.45 5.85 3.13
CA THR A 481 8.69 4.70 3.60
C THR A 481 8.76 3.57 2.57
N GLY A 482 9.16 2.36 3.01
CA GLY A 482 9.30 1.17 2.19
C GLY A 482 10.73 0.85 1.74
N ASP A 483 11.69 1.76 1.94
CA ASP A 483 13.07 1.59 1.51
C ASP A 483 13.83 0.53 2.33
N THR A 484 14.70 -0.21 1.66
CA THR A 484 15.63 -1.14 2.30
C THR A 484 16.97 -0.45 2.59
N LEU A 485 17.38 -0.51 3.85
CA LEU A 485 18.61 0.09 4.37
C LEU A 485 19.57 -1.00 4.78
N ILE A 486 20.77 -0.99 4.21
CA ILE A 486 21.82 -1.97 4.54
C ILE A 486 23.05 -1.28 5.14
N VAL A 487 23.74 -1.97 6.04
CA VAL A 487 25.06 -1.56 6.52
C VAL A 487 26.10 -2.52 5.96
N TYR A 488 27.02 -2.00 5.15
CA TYR A 488 28.08 -2.78 4.53
C TYR A 488 29.46 -2.35 5.06
N ARG A 489 30.25 -3.31 5.55
CA ARG A 489 31.58 -3.05 6.10
C ARG A 489 32.53 -2.55 5.00
N GLY A 490 33.11 -1.37 5.21
CA GLY A 490 34.09 -0.77 4.28
C GLY A 490 33.47 0.07 3.18
N LEU A 491 32.15 0.27 3.18
CA LEU A 491 31.46 1.15 2.23
C LEU A 491 31.85 2.62 2.44
N GLN A 492 32.25 3.29 1.37
CA GLN A 492 32.41 4.75 1.36
C GLN A 492 31.12 5.42 0.88
N MET A 493 30.90 6.68 1.27
CA MET A 493 29.66 7.43 0.94
C MET A 493 29.35 7.56 -0.56
N LYS A 494 30.37 7.43 -1.44
CA LYS A 494 30.21 7.51 -2.90
C LYS A 494 30.29 6.17 -3.61
N SER A 495 30.51 5.08 -2.88
CA SER A 495 30.61 3.74 -3.46
C SER A 495 29.30 2.99 -3.26
N SER A 496 28.89 2.21 -4.26
CA SER A 496 27.83 1.21 -4.10
C SER A 496 28.40 -0.07 -3.47
N PRO A 497 27.60 -0.84 -2.73
CA PRO A 497 27.98 -2.17 -2.30
C PRO A 497 28.23 -3.05 -3.54
N PRO A 498 29.23 -3.95 -3.49
CA PRO A 498 29.54 -4.84 -4.61
C PRO A 498 28.47 -5.93 -4.78
N GLY A 499 28.40 -6.49 -5.99
CA GLY A 499 27.45 -7.54 -6.37
C GLY A 499 26.02 -7.03 -6.58
N ALA A 500 25.04 -7.95 -6.58
CA ALA A 500 23.62 -7.63 -6.67
C ALA A 500 23.02 -7.09 -5.35
N LEU A 501 23.83 -6.91 -4.30
CA LEU A 501 23.41 -6.35 -3.01
C LEU A 501 22.91 -4.90 -3.11
N ASN A 502 23.36 -4.15 -4.11
CA ASN A 502 22.86 -2.81 -4.39
C ASN A 502 21.37 -2.79 -4.79
N THR A 503 20.82 -3.93 -5.22
CA THR A 503 19.41 -4.10 -5.63
C THR A 503 18.57 -4.89 -4.62
N LEU A 504 19.13 -5.21 -3.44
CA LEU A 504 18.43 -5.98 -2.42
C LEU A 504 17.20 -5.23 -1.90
N GLN A 505 16.02 -5.83 -1.98
CA GLN A 505 14.79 -5.29 -1.41
C GLN A 505 14.19 -6.27 -0.40
N LEU A 506 13.90 -5.80 0.82
CA LEU A 506 13.19 -6.58 1.84
C LEU A 506 11.68 -6.51 1.62
N ARG A 507 11.03 -7.66 1.49
CA ARG A 507 9.56 -7.82 1.36
C ARG A 507 8.95 -6.78 0.39
N PRO A 508 9.33 -6.72 -0.89
CA PRO A 508 8.83 -5.68 -1.80
C PRO A 508 7.30 -5.66 -1.85
N ILE A 509 6.69 -4.47 -1.91
CA ILE A 509 5.25 -4.31 -2.18
C ILE A 509 5.08 -3.75 -3.58
N ASN A 510 4.14 -4.32 -4.34
CA ASN A 510 3.65 -3.68 -5.55
C ASN A 510 2.68 -2.56 -5.18
N VAL A 511 3.04 -1.31 -5.48
CA VAL A 511 2.15 -0.16 -5.26
C VAL A 511 1.04 -0.22 -6.31
N PRO A 512 -0.24 -0.32 -5.92
CA PRO A 512 -1.33 -0.32 -6.88
C PRO A 512 -1.36 1.02 -7.64
N PRO A 513 -1.78 1.03 -8.91
CA PRO A 513 -1.89 2.26 -9.67
C PRO A 513 -2.90 3.20 -8.99
N PRO A 514 -2.60 4.52 -8.90
CA PRO A 514 -3.53 5.47 -8.30
C PRO A 514 -4.79 5.61 -9.17
N VAL A 515 -5.94 5.75 -8.51
CA VAL A 515 -7.26 5.77 -9.17
C VAL A 515 -7.85 7.18 -9.19
N PHE A 516 -7.45 8.02 -8.23
CA PHE A 516 -7.93 9.39 -8.09
C PHE A 516 -6.84 10.39 -8.38
N PHE A 517 -7.23 11.53 -8.91
CA PHE A 517 -6.33 12.58 -9.35
C PHE A 517 -6.92 13.94 -9.00
N THR A 518 -6.08 14.90 -8.62
CA THR A 518 -6.45 16.30 -8.36
C THR A 518 -5.33 17.21 -8.85
N SER A 519 -5.67 18.40 -9.32
CA SER A 519 -4.67 19.40 -9.73
C SER A 519 -4.16 20.15 -8.50
N ILE A 520 -2.86 20.44 -8.47
CA ILE A 520 -2.21 21.26 -7.44
C ILE A 520 -1.42 22.36 -8.12
N GLU A 521 -1.77 23.60 -7.83
CA GLU A 521 -1.09 24.77 -8.39
C GLU A 521 -0.62 25.71 -7.28
N PRO A 522 0.60 26.25 -7.36
CA PRO A 522 1.03 27.29 -6.42
C PRO A 522 0.22 28.57 -6.65
N ASN A 523 -0.14 29.28 -5.56
CA ASN A 523 -0.84 30.57 -5.68
C ASN A 523 -0.02 31.63 -6.43
N SER A 524 1.31 31.51 -6.42
CA SER A 524 2.23 32.39 -7.15
C SER A 524 3.54 31.68 -7.51
N LEU A 525 4.27 32.18 -8.52
CA LEU A 525 5.59 31.66 -8.89
C LEU A 525 6.60 31.69 -7.74
N SER A 526 6.49 32.67 -6.84
CA SER A 526 7.38 32.77 -5.67
C SER A 526 7.20 31.62 -4.67
N GLU A 527 6.02 31.02 -4.64
CA GLU A 527 5.64 29.96 -3.70
C GLU A 527 5.87 28.55 -4.27
N GLN A 528 6.15 28.45 -5.57
CA GLN A 528 6.39 27.19 -6.28
C GLN A 528 7.44 26.31 -5.60
N LYS A 529 8.55 26.91 -5.16
CA LYS A 529 9.63 26.17 -4.48
C LYS A 529 9.16 25.57 -3.14
N HIS A 530 8.41 26.32 -2.33
CA HIS A 530 7.90 25.86 -1.04
C HIS A 530 6.87 24.74 -1.21
N VAL A 531 5.98 24.86 -2.20
CA VAL A 531 5.02 23.82 -2.56
C VAL A 531 5.74 22.55 -3.00
N GLN A 532 6.77 22.66 -3.84
CA GLN A 532 7.56 21.51 -4.29
C GLN A 532 8.32 20.82 -3.15
N GLU A 533 8.91 21.59 -2.23
CA GLU A 533 9.57 21.03 -1.04
C GLU A 533 8.57 20.32 -0.11
N SER A 534 7.38 20.91 0.09
CA SER A 534 6.31 20.33 0.91
C SER A 534 5.75 19.03 0.31
N LEU A 535 5.50 19.02 -1.01
CA LEU A 535 5.12 17.81 -1.75
C LEU A 535 6.20 16.73 -1.69
N GLY A 536 7.48 17.14 -1.76
CA GLY A 536 8.61 16.24 -1.58
C GLY A 536 8.60 15.54 -0.22
N ILE A 537 8.23 16.24 0.87
CA ILE A 537 8.09 15.61 2.19
C ILE A 537 6.88 14.67 2.21
N LEU A 538 5.74 15.10 1.67
CA LEU A 538 4.52 14.30 1.63
C LEU A 538 4.71 12.96 0.88
N LEU A 539 5.37 12.98 -0.27
CA LEU A 539 5.70 11.79 -1.07
C LEU A 539 6.72 10.86 -0.39
N ARG A 540 7.57 11.39 0.51
CA ARG A 540 8.51 10.56 1.29
C ARG A 540 7.79 9.78 2.39
N GLU A 541 6.78 10.39 2.99
CA GLU A 541 5.94 9.75 4.00
C GLU A 541 5.03 8.71 3.35
N ASP A 542 4.40 9.06 2.22
CA ASP A 542 3.48 8.18 1.50
C ASP A 542 3.87 7.93 0.03
N PRO A 543 4.56 6.81 -0.28
CA PRO A 543 4.86 6.40 -1.66
C PRO A 543 3.64 5.98 -2.52
N SER A 544 2.43 5.86 -1.97
CA SER A 544 1.24 5.59 -2.80
C SER A 544 0.72 6.84 -3.51
N LEU A 545 1.13 8.02 -3.03
CA LEU A 545 0.90 9.28 -3.73
C LEU A 545 1.88 9.40 -4.90
N HIS A 546 1.35 9.80 -6.05
CA HIS A 546 2.15 10.01 -7.26
C HIS A 546 1.97 11.44 -7.75
N LEU A 547 3.05 12.01 -8.26
CA LEU A 547 3.03 13.34 -8.86
C LEU A 547 3.38 13.20 -10.33
N SER A 548 2.48 13.67 -11.20
CA SER A 548 2.72 13.82 -12.63
C SER A 548 2.51 15.27 -13.03
N ILE A 549 3.13 15.67 -14.13
CA ILE A 549 2.89 16.96 -14.76
C ILE A 549 2.26 16.64 -16.09
N ASP A 550 1.09 17.22 -16.35
CA ASP A 550 0.46 17.11 -17.64
C ASP A 550 1.17 18.02 -18.65
N GLU A 551 1.64 17.45 -19.76
CA GLU A 551 2.42 18.19 -20.76
C GLU A 551 1.57 19.19 -21.54
N GLU A 552 0.25 18.96 -21.65
CA GLU A 552 -0.66 19.81 -22.41
C GLU A 552 -1.12 21.02 -21.60
N SER A 553 -1.66 20.81 -20.40
CA SER A 553 -2.12 21.89 -19.52
C SER A 553 -0.98 22.52 -18.69
N GLY A 554 0.13 21.80 -18.50
CA GLY A 554 1.17 22.18 -17.55
C GLY A 554 0.77 22.00 -16.08
N GLN A 555 -0.41 21.42 -15.80
CA GLN A 555 -0.89 21.21 -14.45
C GLN A 555 -0.09 20.13 -13.74
N THR A 556 0.17 20.35 -12.45
CA THR A 556 0.72 19.30 -11.59
C THR A 556 -0.43 18.48 -11.04
N HIS A 557 -0.47 17.20 -11.37
CA HIS A 557 -1.46 16.25 -10.89
C HIS A 557 -0.91 15.48 -9.68
N LEU A 558 -1.65 15.51 -8.58
CA LEU A 558 -1.46 14.62 -7.45
C LEU A 558 -2.45 13.46 -7.59
N ALA A 559 -1.91 12.25 -7.65
CA ALA A 559 -2.67 11.02 -7.75
C ALA A 559 -2.61 10.22 -6.44
N GLY A 560 -3.72 9.60 -6.07
CA GLY A 560 -3.86 8.82 -4.84
C GLY A 560 -4.86 7.67 -4.97
N MET A 561 -4.99 6.88 -3.91
CA MET A 561 -5.80 5.66 -3.90
C MET A 561 -7.29 5.88 -3.64
N GLY A 562 -7.66 7.04 -3.10
CA GLY A 562 -9.02 7.34 -2.62
C GLY A 562 -9.28 8.83 -2.60
N ASP A 563 -10.55 9.22 -2.65
CA ASP A 563 -10.97 10.62 -2.49
C ASP A 563 -10.61 11.14 -1.10
N LEU A 564 -10.92 10.35 -0.06
CA LEU A 564 -10.55 10.64 1.32
C LEU A 564 -9.02 10.79 1.47
N HIS A 565 -8.26 9.92 0.79
CA HIS A 565 -6.80 9.97 0.83
C HIS A 565 -6.26 11.28 0.22
N LEU A 566 -6.78 11.71 -0.93
CA LEU A 566 -6.40 13.01 -1.51
C LEU A 566 -6.88 14.20 -0.67
N GLU A 567 -8.05 14.10 -0.03
CA GLU A 567 -8.55 15.15 0.86
C GLU A 567 -7.64 15.36 2.07
N ILE A 568 -7.14 14.27 2.67
CA ILE A 568 -6.16 14.35 3.75
C ILE A 568 -4.82 14.86 3.24
N ALA A 569 -4.35 14.39 2.08
CA ALA A 569 -3.13 14.91 1.47
C ALA A 569 -3.22 16.44 1.25
N ARG A 570 -4.38 16.94 0.79
CA ARG A 570 -4.70 18.37 0.69
C ARG A 570 -4.64 19.04 2.05
N ASP A 571 -5.35 18.51 3.04
CA ASP A 571 -5.44 19.11 4.37
C ASP A 571 -4.05 19.26 5.00
N ARG A 572 -3.22 18.21 4.90
CA ARG A 572 -1.84 18.24 5.37
C ARG A 572 -0.99 19.27 4.61
N LEU A 573 -1.13 19.34 3.29
CA LEU A 573 -0.40 20.31 2.48
C LEU A 573 -0.73 21.76 2.88
N LEU A 574 -2.02 22.07 3.06
CA LEU A 574 -2.50 23.42 3.37
C LEU A 574 -2.33 23.81 4.84
N ASN A 575 -2.63 22.89 5.77
CA ASN A 575 -2.70 23.19 7.20
C ASN A 575 -1.42 22.81 7.96
N ASP A 576 -0.85 21.63 7.71
CA ASP A 576 0.37 21.18 8.39
C ASP A 576 1.62 21.86 7.82
N PHE A 577 1.80 21.78 6.50
CA PHE A 577 2.96 22.34 5.80
C PHE A 577 2.80 23.82 5.44
N LYS A 578 1.60 24.38 5.62
CA LYS A 578 1.25 25.78 5.30
C LYS A 578 1.64 26.13 3.85
N ALA A 579 1.53 25.17 2.94
CA ALA A 579 1.85 25.38 1.54
C ALA A 579 0.71 26.16 0.89
N LYS A 580 1.04 27.28 0.26
CA LYS A 580 0.07 28.15 -0.41
C LYS A 580 -0.20 27.64 -1.83
N ALA A 581 -0.96 26.56 -1.90
CA ALA A 581 -1.41 25.96 -3.15
C ALA A 581 -2.93 26.03 -3.29
N ARG A 582 -3.42 26.05 -4.53
CA ARG A 582 -4.82 25.79 -4.88
C ARG A 582 -4.91 24.34 -5.31
N ILE A 583 -5.92 23.65 -4.79
CA ILE A 583 -6.20 22.27 -5.17
C ILE A 583 -7.56 22.26 -5.87
N GLY A 584 -7.56 21.74 -7.10
CA GLY A 584 -8.69 21.84 -8.02
C GLY A 584 -9.05 20.52 -8.69
N LYS A 585 -10.08 20.59 -9.52
CA LYS A 585 -10.41 19.52 -10.47
C LYS A 585 -9.39 19.55 -11.60
N ILE A 586 -9.13 18.37 -12.15
CA ILE A 586 -8.25 18.20 -13.32
C ILE A 586 -8.92 18.86 -14.52
N GLU A 587 -8.12 19.55 -15.34
CA GLU A 587 -8.56 19.98 -16.66
C GLU A 587 -8.56 18.80 -17.63
N ILE A 588 -9.68 18.62 -18.33
CA ILE A 588 -9.78 17.59 -19.36
C ILE A 588 -9.31 18.20 -20.67
N GLY A 589 -8.26 17.63 -21.26
CA GLY A 589 -7.84 17.94 -22.62
C GLY A 589 -8.88 17.44 -23.60
N TYR A 590 -9.80 18.30 -24.03
CA TYR A 590 -10.75 17.98 -25.11
C TYR A 590 -10.05 18.07 -26.48
N ARG A 591 -10.67 17.47 -27.50
CA ARG A 591 -10.22 17.58 -28.90
C ARG A 591 -11.35 18.08 -29.79
N GLU A 592 -11.00 18.66 -30.93
CA GLU A 592 -11.95 19.02 -31.99
C GLU A 592 -11.82 18.05 -33.16
N ALA A 593 -12.93 17.52 -33.66
CA ALA A 593 -12.96 16.72 -34.87
C ALA A 593 -13.83 17.38 -35.94
N ILE A 594 -13.33 17.41 -37.17
CA ILE A 594 -14.12 17.80 -38.33
C ILE A 594 -15.12 16.70 -38.70
N THR A 595 -16.22 17.09 -39.33
CA THR A 595 -17.27 16.16 -39.78
C THR A 595 -17.43 16.09 -41.29
N THR A 596 -16.89 17.08 -42.00
CA THR A 596 -16.99 17.23 -43.46
C THR A 596 -15.60 17.30 -44.08
N SER A 597 -15.47 16.78 -45.29
CA SER A 597 -14.28 16.97 -46.12
C SER A 597 -14.33 18.31 -46.85
N THR A 598 -13.17 18.82 -47.25
CA THR A 598 -13.06 20.04 -48.06
C THR A 598 -12.44 19.77 -49.41
N ASP A 599 -12.79 20.62 -50.38
CA ASP A 599 -12.05 20.69 -51.64
C ASP A 599 -10.60 21.17 -51.42
N ALA A 600 -9.74 20.92 -52.41
CA ALA A 600 -8.35 21.35 -52.39
C ALA A 600 -8.25 22.89 -52.44
N HIS A 601 -7.55 23.47 -51.47
CA HIS A 601 -7.32 24.90 -51.37
C HIS A 601 -5.83 25.23 -51.50
N THR A 602 -5.50 26.11 -52.45
CA THR A 602 -4.14 26.58 -52.69
C THR A 602 -3.88 27.90 -51.96
N HIS A 603 -2.92 27.90 -51.04
CA HIS A 603 -2.46 29.09 -50.35
C HIS A 603 -1.13 29.60 -50.92
N ASN A 604 -1.11 30.85 -51.36
CA ASN A 604 0.08 31.54 -51.87
C ASN A 604 0.64 32.49 -50.81
N LEU A 605 1.83 32.18 -50.30
CA LEU A 605 2.59 33.05 -49.40
C LEU A 605 3.61 33.84 -50.23
N ASP A 606 3.45 35.18 -50.27
CA ASP A 606 4.41 36.11 -50.89
C ASP A 606 4.62 37.30 -49.94
N LYS A 607 5.51 37.12 -48.96
CA LYS A 607 5.79 38.13 -47.92
C LYS A 607 7.27 38.13 -47.54
N PRO A 608 7.84 39.30 -47.18
CA PRO A 608 9.20 39.35 -46.66
C PRO A 608 9.25 38.78 -45.23
N ILE A 609 10.13 37.80 -44.98
CA ILE A 609 10.41 37.22 -43.66
C ILE A 609 11.85 37.60 -43.28
N ALA A 610 12.03 38.27 -42.14
CA ALA A 610 13.35 38.72 -41.66
C ALA A 610 14.19 39.47 -42.72
N GLY A 611 13.53 40.29 -43.55
CA GLY A 611 14.18 41.11 -44.59
C GLY A 611 14.48 40.40 -45.92
N LYS A 612 14.16 39.11 -46.05
CA LYS A 612 14.29 38.35 -47.32
C LYS A 612 12.91 38.05 -47.90
N ALA A 613 12.76 38.15 -49.22
CA ALA A 613 11.53 37.71 -49.89
C ALA A 613 11.34 36.21 -49.67
N ALA A 614 10.18 35.80 -49.17
CA ALA A 614 9.83 34.40 -48.95
C ALA A 614 8.57 34.09 -49.75
N LYS A 615 8.70 33.16 -50.70
CA LYS A 615 7.60 32.70 -51.55
C LYS A 615 7.39 31.21 -51.40
N ALA A 616 6.16 30.77 -51.16
CA ALA A 616 5.78 29.36 -51.15
C ALA A 616 4.30 29.22 -51.50
N CYS A 617 3.97 28.17 -52.26
CA CYS A 617 2.59 27.84 -52.59
C CYS A 617 2.31 26.41 -52.11
N ILE A 618 1.21 26.19 -51.40
CA ILE A 618 0.82 24.86 -50.89
C ILE A 618 -0.66 24.64 -51.16
N THR A 619 -1.00 23.49 -51.74
CA THR A 619 -2.37 23.03 -51.92
C THR A 619 -2.69 21.96 -50.87
N ALA A 620 -3.73 22.18 -50.07
CA ALA A 620 -4.15 21.26 -49.02
C ALA A 620 -5.66 20.97 -49.09
N SER A 621 -6.05 19.76 -48.72
CA SER A 621 -7.43 19.36 -48.43
C SER A 621 -7.45 18.54 -47.14
N ILE A 622 -8.62 18.45 -46.51
CA ILE A 622 -8.81 17.67 -45.28
C ILE A 622 -10.03 16.78 -45.39
N GLU A 623 -9.99 15.63 -44.72
CA GLU A 623 -11.12 14.72 -44.58
C GLU A 623 -11.18 14.12 -43.17
N PRO A 624 -12.38 13.84 -42.63
CA PRO A 624 -12.54 13.17 -41.36
C PRO A 624 -12.12 11.69 -41.46
N ILE A 625 -11.54 11.17 -40.39
CA ILE A 625 -11.26 9.73 -40.21
C ILE A 625 -12.39 9.14 -39.34
N ASP A 626 -13.01 8.06 -39.81
CA ASP A 626 -14.02 7.34 -39.03
C ASP A 626 -13.37 6.31 -38.08
N ASP A 627 -13.81 6.31 -36.81
CA ASP A 627 -13.29 5.47 -35.73
C ASP A 627 -13.64 3.97 -35.86
N SER A 628 -14.44 3.57 -36.85
CA SER A 628 -14.95 2.19 -36.99
C SER A 628 -13.87 1.16 -37.35
N ALA A 629 -12.61 1.56 -37.52
CA ALA A 629 -11.51 0.69 -37.96
C ALA A 629 -10.50 0.30 -36.86
N ILE A 630 -10.66 0.73 -35.60
CA ILE A 630 -9.73 0.37 -34.51
C ILE A 630 -10.40 -0.66 -33.59
N VAL A 631 -10.28 -1.94 -33.96
CA VAL A 631 -10.59 -3.05 -33.05
C VAL A 631 -9.40 -3.24 -32.09
N PRO A 632 -9.60 -3.23 -30.76
CA PRO A 632 -8.52 -3.51 -29.81
C PRO A 632 -7.94 -4.91 -30.06
N GLY A 633 -6.63 -5.01 -30.30
CA GLY A 633 -5.93 -6.29 -30.44
C GLY A 633 -5.57 -6.72 -31.86
N ILE A 634 -6.01 -5.99 -32.89
CA ILE A 634 -5.49 -6.19 -34.25
C ILE A 634 -4.23 -5.31 -34.39
N GLN A 635 -3.08 -5.95 -34.64
CA GLN A 635 -1.84 -5.25 -35.01
C GLN A 635 -2.19 -4.19 -36.07
N LYS A 636 -1.79 -2.93 -35.83
CA LYS A 636 -1.84 -1.88 -36.87
C LYS A 636 -1.45 -2.54 -38.19
N PRO A 637 -2.27 -2.46 -39.26
CA PRO A 637 -1.93 -3.09 -40.51
C PRO A 637 -0.53 -2.61 -40.87
N THR A 638 0.38 -3.57 -41.03
CA THR A 638 1.77 -3.37 -41.43
C THR A 638 1.80 -2.27 -42.49
N LEU A 639 2.55 -1.20 -42.19
CA LEU A 639 2.74 -0.03 -43.05
C LEU A 639 2.67 -0.44 -44.52
N ALA A 640 1.60 -0.05 -45.21
CA ALA A 640 1.58 -0.13 -46.66
C ALA A 640 2.81 0.66 -47.14
N GLU A 641 3.73 -0.03 -47.82
CA GLU A 641 4.99 0.54 -48.28
C GLU A 641 4.75 1.92 -48.89
N ASP A 642 5.49 2.94 -48.41
CA ASP A 642 5.46 4.27 -49.00
C ASP A 642 5.75 4.14 -50.50
N SER A 643 4.76 4.48 -51.35
CA SER A 643 4.99 4.50 -52.79
C SER A 643 6.06 5.56 -53.11
N SER A 644 6.82 5.37 -54.20
CA SER A 644 7.92 6.28 -54.57
C SER A 644 7.52 7.76 -54.68
N PHE A 645 6.22 8.06 -54.81
CA PHE A 645 5.63 9.38 -55.06
C PHE A 645 4.62 9.83 -53.98
N GLU A 646 4.50 9.08 -52.87
CA GLU A 646 3.68 9.48 -51.73
C GLU A 646 4.50 9.41 -50.44
N THR A 647 4.11 10.21 -49.46
CA THR A 647 4.71 10.20 -48.12
C THR A 647 3.61 10.28 -47.08
N LYS A 648 3.59 9.34 -46.14
CA LYS A 648 2.66 9.37 -45.00
C LYS A 648 3.38 9.71 -43.71
N PHE A 649 2.78 10.59 -42.92
CA PHE A 649 3.20 10.90 -41.56
C PHE A 649 2.03 10.69 -40.59
N ASP A 650 2.29 9.97 -39.50
CA ASP A 650 1.34 9.83 -38.40
C ASP A 650 1.58 10.93 -37.36
N PHE A 651 0.50 11.49 -36.82
CA PHE A 651 0.51 12.47 -35.74
C PHE A 651 -0.26 11.92 -34.51
N PRO A 652 -0.13 12.55 -33.32
CA PRO A 652 -0.98 12.25 -32.17
C PRO A 652 -2.47 12.41 -32.49
N ASP A 653 -3.33 11.85 -31.64
CA ASP A 653 -4.80 11.94 -31.73
C ASP A 653 -5.39 11.42 -33.06
N ASN A 654 -4.77 10.38 -33.60
CA ASN A 654 -5.19 9.67 -34.82
C ASN A 654 -5.28 10.59 -36.07
N ASN A 655 -4.41 11.59 -36.13
CA ASN A 655 -4.25 12.44 -37.31
C ASN A 655 -3.23 11.83 -38.28
N THR A 656 -3.49 11.96 -39.58
CA THR A 656 -2.58 11.46 -40.62
C THR A 656 -2.32 12.55 -41.66
N LEU A 657 -1.09 12.62 -42.17
CA LEU A 657 -0.70 13.52 -43.24
C LEU A 657 -0.24 12.71 -44.44
N HIS A 658 -0.93 12.89 -45.56
CA HIS A 658 -0.62 12.29 -46.85
C HIS A 658 -0.08 13.38 -47.76
N ILE A 659 1.17 13.24 -48.21
CA ILE A 659 1.80 14.16 -49.16
C ILE A 659 1.95 13.43 -50.48
N SER A 660 1.25 13.88 -51.51
CA SER A 660 1.47 13.41 -52.89
C SER A 660 2.51 14.30 -53.55
N HIS A 661 3.55 13.69 -54.12
CA HIS A 661 4.65 14.37 -54.80
C HIS A 661 4.92 13.72 -56.17
N PRO A 662 4.00 13.90 -57.15
CA PRO A 662 4.01 13.13 -58.41
C PRO A 662 5.27 13.36 -59.27
N ASN A 663 5.94 14.50 -59.11
CA ASN A 663 7.06 14.93 -59.94
C ASN A 663 8.45 14.69 -59.31
N VAL A 664 8.53 14.16 -58.09
CA VAL A 664 9.80 14.01 -57.35
C VAL A 664 9.83 12.67 -56.62
N SER A 665 10.56 11.68 -57.13
CA SER A 665 10.65 10.37 -56.45
C SER A 665 11.57 10.40 -55.22
N ARG A 666 11.21 9.67 -54.15
CA ARG A 666 12.07 9.47 -52.96
C ARG A 666 13.41 8.79 -53.27
N HIS A 667 13.45 7.95 -54.30
CA HIS A 667 14.62 7.10 -54.62
C HIS A 667 15.46 7.63 -55.78
N ASP A 668 15.01 8.66 -56.50
CA ASP A 668 15.69 9.18 -57.69
C ASP A 668 16.27 10.58 -57.46
N SER A 669 17.56 10.63 -57.09
CA SER A 669 18.32 11.86 -56.91
C SER A 669 18.53 12.68 -58.19
N ALA A 670 18.27 12.13 -59.38
CA ALA A 670 18.37 12.86 -60.65
C ALA A 670 17.17 13.79 -60.85
N SER A 671 15.95 13.34 -60.51
CA SER A 671 14.71 14.13 -60.55
C SER A 671 14.72 15.35 -59.61
N HIS A 672 15.52 15.30 -58.54
CA HIS A 672 15.64 16.40 -57.56
C HIS A 672 16.36 17.61 -58.16
N LYS A 673 17.29 17.41 -59.10
CA LYS A 673 18.09 18.48 -59.70
C LYS A 673 17.33 19.31 -60.73
N SER A 674 16.26 18.78 -61.31
CA SER A 674 15.45 19.47 -62.34
C SER A 674 14.25 20.23 -61.76
N HIS A 675 13.74 19.82 -60.60
CA HIS A 675 12.47 20.34 -60.06
C HIS A 675 12.58 21.02 -58.69
N ILE A 676 13.64 20.79 -57.92
CA ILE A 676 13.82 21.42 -56.60
C ILE A 676 14.93 22.49 -56.67
N PRO A 677 14.73 23.69 -56.11
CA PRO A 677 15.78 24.70 -56.00
C PRO A 677 17.04 24.15 -55.29
N PRO A 678 18.26 24.51 -55.72
CA PRO A 678 19.51 23.87 -55.28
C PRO A 678 19.83 24.03 -53.79
N HIS A 679 19.16 24.97 -53.11
CA HIS A 679 19.29 25.21 -51.66
C HIS A 679 18.28 24.42 -50.81
N LEU A 680 17.36 23.68 -51.43
CA LEU A 680 16.36 22.84 -50.76
C LEU A 680 16.60 21.35 -51.04
N SER A 681 16.14 20.51 -50.12
CA SER A 681 16.15 19.05 -50.28
C SER A 681 14.75 18.49 -50.03
N LEU A 682 14.40 17.39 -50.70
CA LEU A 682 13.10 16.74 -50.49
C LEU A 682 12.84 16.40 -49.00
N PRO A 683 13.80 15.84 -48.23
CA PRO A 683 13.61 15.62 -46.79
C PRO A 683 13.38 16.93 -46.01
N GLY A 684 14.05 18.02 -46.40
CA GLY A 684 13.85 19.34 -45.79
C GLY A 684 12.47 19.94 -46.08
N ILE A 685 11.94 19.71 -47.29
CA ILE A 685 10.59 20.12 -47.67
C ILE A 685 9.56 19.31 -46.90
N LEU A 686 9.68 17.99 -46.89
CA LEU A 686 8.75 17.08 -46.20
C LEU A 686 8.70 17.37 -44.68
N SER A 687 9.85 17.59 -44.03
CA SER A 687 9.91 17.97 -42.61
C SER A 687 9.30 19.36 -42.34
N SER A 688 9.46 20.31 -43.26
CA SER A 688 8.84 21.65 -43.15
C SER A 688 7.32 21.59 -43.28
N ILE A 689 6.82 20.77 -44.20
CA ILE A 689 5.38 20.49 -44.36
C ILE A 689 4.85 19.79 -43.10
N GLN A 690 5.54 18.76 -42.60
CA GLN A 690 5.17 18.06 -41.37
C GLN A 690 5.07 19.02 -40.17
N ALA A 691 6.06 19.92 -40.00
CA ALA A 691 6.05 20.92 -38.93
C ALA A 691 4.90 21.94 -39.10
N GLY A 692 4.63 22.38 -40.34
CA GLY A 692 3.52 23.28 -40.65
C GLY A 692 2.15 22.67 -40.36
N THR A 693 1.96 21.41 -40.72
CA THR A 693 0.72 20.65 -40.45
C THR A 693 0.53 20.41 -38.96
N SER A 694 1.57 19.98 -38.24
CA SER A 694 1.53 19.81 -36.77
C SER A 694 1.13 21.12 -36.07
N ALA A 695 1.71 22.25 -36.47
CA ALA A 695 1.39 23.56 -35.91
C ALA A 695 -0.05 24.04 -36.25
N ALA A 696 -0.63 23.57 -37.35
CA ALA A 696 -2.02 23.86 -37.71
C ALA A 696 -3.00 23.03 -36.89
N LEU A 697 -2.72 21.72 -36.69
CA LEU A 697 -3.57 20.81 -35.93
C LEU A 697 -3.53 21.06 -34.41
N ALA A 698 -2.48 21.69 -33.90
CA ALA A 698 -2.34 21.99 -32.47
C ALA A 698 -3.42 22.92 -31.89
N ARG A 699 -4.13 23.70 -32.73
CA ARG A 699 -5.23 24.57 -32.30
C ARG A 699 -6.38 24.53 -33.31
N GLY A 700 -7.51 24.03 -32.85
CA GLY A 700 -8.75 23.93 -33.60
C GLY A 700 -9.38 25.29 -33.90
N PRO A 701 -10.23 25.37 -34.93
CA PRO A 701 -10.82 26.62 -35.40
C PRO A 701 -11.97 27.14 -34.51
N THR A 702 -12.59 26.29 -33.67
CA THR A 702 -13.82 26.67 -32.95
C THR A 702 -13.54 27.12 -31.51
N ASN A 703 -12.96 26.24 -30.69
CA ASN A 703 -12.68 26.47 -29.27
C ASN A 703 -11.17 26.50 -28.98
N GLY A 704 -10.33 26.22 -29.97
CA GLY A 704 -8.87 26.24 -29.85
C GLY A 704 -8.28 24.95 -29.27
N PHE A 705 -9.08 23.89 -29.10
CA PHE A 705 -8.58 22.58 -28.69
C PHE A 705 -7.83 21.89 -29.83
N PRO A 706 -6.85 21.01 -29.55
CA PRO A 706 -6.15 20.28 -30.61
C PRO A 706 -7.12 19.49 -31.49
N VAL A 707 -6.84 19.46 -32.79
CA VAL A 707 -7.65 18.75 -33.79
C VAL A 707 -7.30 17.27 -33.76
N ALA A 708 -8.29 16.39 -33.82
CA ALA A 708 -8.15 14.94 -33.83
C ALA A 708 -8.89 14.29 -35.02
N ASN A 709 -8.62 13.01 -35.28
CA ASN A 709 -9.30 12.21 -36.30
C ASN A 709 -9.36 12.89 -37.69
N THR A 710 -8.30 13.57 -38.10
CA THR A 710 -8.25 14.31 -39.36
C THR A 710 -7.14 13.78 -40.25
N ARG A 711 -7.49 13.47 -41.51
CA ARG A 711 -6.50 13.25 -42.56
C ARG A 711 -6.28 14.56 -43.31
N VAL A 712 -5.03 14.98 -43.38
CA VAL A 712 -4.58 16.13 -44.17
C VAL A 712 -3.91 15.61 -45.42
N THR A 713 -4.39 16.02 -46.58
CA THR A 713 -3.78 15.70 -47.87
C THR A 713 -3.13 16.95 -48.44
N ILE A 714 -1.86 16.85 -48.81
CA ILE A 714 -1.10 17.93 -49.42
C ILE A 714 -0.61 17.47 -50.78
N GLU A 715 -0.97 18.24 -51.81
CA GLU A 715 -0.47 18.06 -53.16
C GLU A 715 0.75 18.94 -53.36
N LEU A 716 1.91 18.31 -53.53
CA LEU A 716 3.19 18.98 -53.76
C LEU A 716 3.63 18.76 -55.21
N ASP A 717 3.27 19.70 -56.08
CA ASP A 717 3.87 19.85 -57.40
C ASP A 717 5.04 20.83 -57.35
N ALA A 718 6.25 20.29 -57.44
CA ALA A 718 7.50 21.05 -57.37
C ALA A 718 7.62 22.18 -58.41
N GLN A 719 6.93 22.12 -59.55
CA GLN A 719 7.00 23.16 -60.58
C GLN A 719 6.13 24.38 -60.28
N THR A 720 5.02 24.18 -59.57
CA THR A 720 4.02 25.21 -59.29
C THR A 720 4.08 25.70 -57.83
N ASN A 721 4.57 24.85 -56.92
CA ASN A 721 4.62 25.13 -55.49
C ASN A 721 5.94 25.71 -54.98
N LEU A 722 7.05 25.47 -55.69
CA LEU A 722 8.40 25.90 -55.28
C LEU A 722 8.95 27.00 -56.19
N PHE A 723 9.58 28.00 -55.57
CA PHE A 723 10.19 29.15 -56.22
C PHE A 723 11.67 29.27 -55.81
N PRO A 724 12.51 30.00 -56.57
CA PRO A 724 13.90 30.27 -56.18
C PRO A 724 14.03 30.92 -54.80
N GLU A 725 13.03 31.71 -54.37
CA GLU A 725 12.97 32.37 -53.06
C GLU A 725 12.31 31.52 -51.96
N THR A 726 11.95 30.26 -52.25
CA THR A 726 11.32 29.37 -51.26
C THR A 726 12.31 28.95 -50.19
N THR A 727 11.91 29.09 -48.93
CA THR A 727 12.70 28.64 -47.76
C THR A 727 11.92 27.61 -46.96
N PRO A 728 12.58 26.75 -46.15
CA PRO A 728 11.89 25.81 -45.25
C PRO A 728 10.84 26.50 -44.36
N THR A 729 11.16 27.69 -43.85
CA THR A 729 10.24 28.51 -43.05
C THR A 729 9.02 28.98 -43.85
N ALA A 730 9.22 29.39 -45.10
CA ALA A 730 8.12 29.80 -45.99
C ALA A 730 7.16 28.64 -46.26
N ILE A 731 7.69 27.43 -46.48
CA ILE A 731 6.91 26.21 -46.68
C ILE A 731 6.08 25.91 -45.43
N SER A 732 6.72 25.87 -44.25
CA SER A 732 6.03 25.60 -42.99
C SER A 732 4.90 26.60 -42.70
N MET A 733 5.13 27.90 -42.96
CA MET A 733 4.12 28.95 -42.80
C MET A 733 2.98 28.83 -43.82
N ALA A 734 3.29 28.56 -45.09
CA ALA A 734 2.28 28.40 -46.14
C ALA A 734 1.43 27.16 -45.89
N THR A 735 2.04 26.03 -45.49
CA THR A 735 1.35 24.80 -45.09
C THR A 735 0.42 25.07 -43.92
N ARG A 736 0.91 25.73 -42.85
CA ARG A 736 0.08 26.05 -41.69
C ARG A 736 -1.15 26.88 -42.08
N ALA A 737 -0.95 27.91 -42.89
CA ALA A 737 -2.04 28.78 -43.34
C ALA A 737 -3.05 28.06 -44.25
N ALA A 738 -2.57 27.19 -45.16
CA ALA A 738 -3.43 26.38 -46.02
C ALA A 738 -4.32 25.43 -45.20
N VAL A 739 -3.72 24.68 -44.27
CA VAL A 739 -4.43 23.73 -43.42
C VAL A 739 -5.39 24.44 -42.44
N GLN A 740 -5.01 25.59 -41.88
CA GLN A 740 -5.93 26.37 -41.04
C GLN A 740 -7.13 26.90 -41.82
N TYR A 741 -6.93 27.30 -43.08
CA TYR A 741 -8.01 27.75 -43.94
C TYR A 741 -8.98 26.61 -44.25
N THR A 742 -8.49 25.43 -44.62
CA THR A 742 -9.34 24.27 -44.89
C THR A 742 -10.08 23.80 -43.64
N LEU A 743 -9.42 23.79 -42.47
CA LEU A 743 -10.09 23.48 -41.18
C LEU A 743 -11.24 24.44 -40.90
N LYS A 744 -11.03 25.74 -41.14
CA LYS A 744 -12.08 26.75 -40.99
C LYS A 744 -13.22 26.53 -41.99
N GLN A 745 -12.90 26.27 -43.25
CA GLN A 745 -13.89 26.03 -44.30
C GLN A 745 -14.75 24.78 -44.02
N ALA A 746 -14.15 23.70 -43.49
CA ALA A 746 -14.89 22.53 -43.03
C ALA A 746 -15.86 22.90 -41.91
N CYS A 747 -15.41 23.69 -40.93
CA CYS A 747 -16.23 24.13 -39.80
C CYS A 747 -17.37 25.08 -40.20
N ASP A 748 -17.15 25.93 -41.21
CA ASP A 748 -18.19 26.80 -41.77
C ASP A 748 -19.27 25.98 -42.50
N ALA A 749 -18.90 24.84 -43.10
CA ALA A 749 -19.84 23.92 -43.76
C ALA A 749 -20.62 23.06 -42.75
N ALA A 750 -19.96 22.55 -41.72
CA ALA A 750 -20.58 21.83 -40.61
C ALA A 750 -19.78 22.06 -39.32
N PRO A 751 -20.43 22.37 -38.19
CA PRO A 751 -19.71 22.66 -36.95
C PRO A 751 -18.85 21.47 -36.51
N ALA A 752 -17.64 21.76 -36.05
CA ALA A 752 -16.77 20.75 -35.45
C ALA A 752 -17.43 20.12 -34.22
N VAL A 753 -17.16 18.83 -34.02
CA VAL A 753 -17.65 18.07 -32.86
C VAL A 753 -16.54 17.99 -31.83
N LEU A 754 -16.87 18.22 -30.56
CA LEU A 754 -15.93 17.98 -29.47
C LEU A 754 -15.78 16.48 -29.22
N MET A 755 -14.55 16.05 -28.98
CA MET A 755 -14.24 14.72 -28.51
C MET A 755 -13.77 14.77 -27.07
N GLU A 756 -14.13 13.74 -26.32
CA GLU A 756 -13.68 13.54 -24.94
C GLU A 756 -12.84 12.27 -24.80
N PRO A 757 -11.92 12.25 -23.83
CA PRO A 757 -11.18 11.04 -23.53
C PRO A 757 -12.09 9.99 -22.90
N VAL A 758 -12.02 8.77 -23.44
CA VAL A 758 -12.72 7.58 -22.97
C VAL A 758 -11.71 6.61 -22.36
N MET A 759 -12.11 6.02 -21.24
CA MET A 759 -11.30 5.10 -20.46
C MET A 759 -11.81 3.67 -20.67
N LEU A 760 -10.89 2.73 -20.86
CA LEU A 760 -11.17 1.32 -20.73
C LEU A 760 -11.13 0.95 -19.26
N VAL A 761 -12.30 0.72 -18.68
CA VAL A 761 -12.52 0.44 -17.27
C VAL A 761 -12.74 -1.05 -17.07
N THR A 762 -12.00 -1.62 -16.14
CA THR A 762 -12.20 -2.98 -15.63
C THR A 762 -12.68 -2.90 -14.19
N VAL A 763 -13.94 -3.25 -13.95
CA VAL A 763 -14.58 -3.22 -12.62
C VAL A 763 -14.66 -4.64 -12.06
N TYR A 764 -14.18 -4.83 -10.85
CA TYR A 764 -14.28 -6.08 -10.11
C TYR A 764 -15.36 -5.96 -9.04
N VAL A 765 -16.35 -6.84 -9.10
CA VAL A 765 -17.52 -6.84 -8.18
C VAL A 765 -17.92 -8.26 -7.88
N ASN A 766 -18.70 -8.44 -6.82
CA ASN A 766 -19.30 -9.75 -6.58
C ASN A 766 -20.55 -9.97 -7.45
N GLU A 767 -20.88 -11.24 -7.68
CA GLU A 767 -22.04 -11.67 -8.46
C GLU A 767 -23.36 -11.08 -7.96
N SER A 768 -23.55 -10.93 -6.64
CA SER A 768 -24.74 -10.33 -6.04
C SER A 768 -25.00 -8.88 -6.47
N SER A 769 -23.93 -8.14 -6.75
CA SER A 769 -23.98 -6.71 -7.09
C SER A 769 -23.76 -6.42 -8.57
N LEU A 770 -23.51 -7.46 -9.37
CA LEU A 770 -23.17 -7.35 -10.80
C LEU A 770 -24.22 -6.55 -11.58
N GLY A 771 -25.50 -6.89 -11.42
CA GLY A 771 -26.59 -6.24 -12.16
C GLY A 771 -26.73 -4.74 -11.87
N ALA A 772 -26.60 -4.35 -10.61
CA ALA A 772 -26.68 -2.94 -10.20
C ALA A 772 -25.54 -2.11 -10.80
N VAL A 773 -24.32 -2.66 -10.84
CA VAL A 773 -23.14 -1.96 -11.37
C VAL A 773 -23.18 -1.87 -12.90
N VAL A 774 -23.59 -2.93 -13.61
CA VAL A 774 -23.78 -2.89 -15.07
C VAL A 774 -24.81 -1.83 -15.48
N GLN A 775 -25.93 -1.76 -14.74
CA GLN A 775 -26.96 -0.76 -14.98
C GLN A 775 -26.44 0.66 -14.76
N ASP A 776 -25.70 0.90 -13.68
CA ASP A 776 -25.13 2.21 -13.35
C ASP A 776 -24.09 2.68 -14.39
N LEU A 777 -23.16 1.81 -14.79
CA LEU A 777 -22.17 2.10 -15.84
C LEU A 777 -22.84 2.48 -17.17
N SER A 778 -23.86 1.72 -17.57
CA SER A 778 -24.52 1.95 -18.87
C SER A 778 -25.44 3.17 -18.87
N SER A 779 -26.21 3.37 -17.79
CA SER A 779 -27.27 4.39 -17.75
C SER A 779 -26.80 5.74 -17.22
N ALA A 780 -26.16 5.77 -16.05
CA ALA A 780 -25.79 7.01 -15.38
C ALA A 780 -24.46 7.59 -15.90
N ARG A 781 -23.55 6.72 -16.32
CA ARG A 781 -22.19 7.10 -16.74
C ARG A 781 -22.00 7.13 -18.25
N GLY A 782 -23.01 6.71 -19.01
CA GLY A 782 -22.96 6.65 -20.48
C GLY A 782 -21.87 5.73 -21.01
N GLY A 783 -21.50 4.69 -20.25
CA GLY A 783 -20.49 3.72 -20.62
C GLY A 783 -21.06 2.60 -21.50
N GLN A 784 -20.19 1.99 -22.30
CA GLN A 784 -20.49 0.82 -23.12
C GLN A 784 -19.83 -0.41 -22.51
N VAL A 785 -20.62 -1.37 -22.02
CA VAL A 785 -20.10 -2.64 -21.48
C VAL A 785 -19.67 -3.54 -22.63
N LEU A 786 -18.41 -3.97 -22.61
CA LEU A 786 -17.78 -4.82 -23.61
C LEU A 786 -17.86 -6.31 -23.24
N SER A 787 -17.49 -6.66 -22.00
CA SER A 787 -17.51 -8.05 -21.51
C SER A 787 -17.91 -8.15 -20.04
N LEU A 788 -18.43 -9.31 -19.67
CA LEU A 788 -18.72 -9.74 -18.31
C LEU A 788 -18.03 -11.09 -18.11
N ASP A 789 -16.86 -11.07 -17.47
CA ASP A 789 -16.01 -12.24 -17.30
C ASP A 789 -16.06 -12.75 -15.84
N SER A 790 -15.91 -14.06 -15.66
CA SER A 790 -15.57 -14.63 -14.35
C SER A 790 -14.12 -14.26 -14.04
N ALA A 791 -13.80 -13.86 -12.81
CA ALA A 791 -12.42 -13.57 -12.42
C ALA A 791 -11.61 -14.87 -12.23
N ASP A 792 -11.50 -15.69 -13.27
CA ASP A 792 -10.52 -16.78 -13.33
C ASP A 792 -9.23 -16.22 -13.96
N ALA A 793 -8.17 -16.19 -13.16
CA ALA A 793 -6.80 -15.94 -13.63
C ALA A 793 -6.45 -16.93 -14.77
N PRO A 794 -5.51 -16.59 -15.68
CA PRO A 794 -5.18 -17.44 -16.81
C PRO A 794 -4.71 -18.80 -16.31
N SER A 795 -5.31 -19.85 -16.88
CA SER A 795 -5.05 -21.25 -16.57
C SER A 795 -3.56 -21.60 -16.78
N SER A 796 -2.87 -21.85 -15.66
CA SER A 796 -1.62 -22.61 -15.66
C SER A 796 -1.64 -23.67 -14.56
N SER A 797 -1.82 -24.91 -15.02
CA SER A 797 -1.43 -26.20 -14.41
C SER A 797 -1.84 -26.52 -12.95
N SER A 798 -2.88 -27.35 -12.84
CA SER A 798 -2.95 -28.57 -12.00
C SER A 798 -2.19 -28.62 -10.67
N SER A 799 -2.88 -28.43 -9.55
CA SER A 799 -3.06 -29.44 -8.48
C SER A 799 -3.80 -28.87 -7.25
N SER A 800 -4.94 -29.48 -6.92
CA SER A 800 -5.53 -29.58 -5.55
C SER A 800 -5.53 -28.33 -4.65
N GLU A 801 -6.47 -27.40 -4.85
CA GLU A 801 -6.98 -26.56 -3.75
C GLU A 801 -8.50 -26.77 -3.67
N THR A 802 -8.91 -27.79 -2.94
CA THR A 802 -10.27 -27.87 -2.43
C THR A 802 -10.38 -26.76 -1.40
N GLU A 803 -11.10 -25.67 -1.69
CA GLU A 803 -11.44 -24.66 -0.69
C GLU A 803 -11.96 -25.39 0.56
N LEU A 804 -11.27 -25.25 1.69
CA LEU A 804 -11.65 -25.82 2.98
C LEU A 804 -12.93 -25.11 3.46
N ARG A 805 -14.08 -25.54 2.96
CA ARG A 805 -15.38 -25.05 3.41
C ARG A 805 -15.66 -25.60 4.80
N ILE A 806 -15.57 -24.71 5.79
CA ILE A 806 -15.87 -25.02 7.19
C ILE A 806 -17.39 -25.18 7.35
N ASP A 807 -17.82 -26.31 7.92
CA ASP A 807 -19.23 -26.53 8.25
C ASP A 807 -19.59 -25.73 9.51
N PRO A 808 -20.49 -24.73 9.41
CA PRO A 808 -20.87 -23.90 10.55
C PRO A 808 -21.55 -24.69 11.68
N ASN A 809 -22.09 -25.89 11.40
CA ASN A 809 -22.73 -26.73 12.42
C ASN A 809 -21.74 -27.42 13.35
N ARG A 810 -20.47 -27.57 12.92
CA ARG A 810 -19.39 -28.12 13.75
C ARG A 810 -18.75 -27.07 14.65
N ILE A 811 -19.06 -25.78 14.44
CA ILE A 811 -18.51 -24.69 15.23
C ILE A 811 -19.28 -24.56 16.55
N TYR A 812 -18.57 -24.72 17.67
CA TYR A 812 -19.11 -24.42 18.98
C TYR A 812 -19.44 -22.92 19.09
N THR A 813 -20.64 -22.61 19.56
CA THR A 813 -21.06 -21.25 19.90
C THR A 813 -21.88 -21.25 21.18
N PRO A 814 -21.61 -20.31 22.12
CA PRO A 814 -22.42 -20.20 23.32
C PRO A 814 -23.84 -19.70 22.99
N PRO A 815 -24.85 -20.02 23.80
CA PRO A 815 -26.19 -19.50 23.65
C PRO A 815 -26.15 -17.98 23.83
N ASP A 816 -26.84 -17.27 22.92
CA ASP A 816 -26.84 -15.82 22.90
C ASP A 816 -28.25 -15.29 23.17
N PRO A 817 -28.46 -14.48 24.22
CA PRO A 817 -29.78 -13.99 24.58
C PRO A 817 -30.42 -13.09 23.52
N PHE A 818 -29.63 -12.51 22.61
CA PHE A 818 -30.10 -11.53 21.61
C PHE A 818 -30.15 -12.06 20.17
N ALA A 819 -29.96 -13.36 19.96
CA ALA A 819 -30.06 -13.97 18.63
C ALA A 819 -31.53 -14.05 18.16
N SER A 820 -32.09 -12.96 17.64
CA SER A 820 -33.39 -12.99 16.97
C SER A 820 -33.27 -13.66 15.60
N GLY A 821 -33.66 -14.93 15.50
CA GLY A 821 -33.89 -15.64 14.25
C GLY A 821 -32.61 -16.03 13.50
N THR A 822 -32.19 -17.29 13.63
CA THR A 822 -31.26 -17.93 12.70
C THR A 822 -31.93 -18.04 11.34
N GLY A 823 -31.88 -16.97 10.54
CA GLY A 823 -32.11 -17.05 9.10
C GLY A 823 -31.13 -18.04 8.51
N ASP A 824 -31.60 -18.85 7.57
CA ASP A 824 -30.88 -19.90 6.88
C ASP A 824 -29.61 -19.32 6.21
N MET A 825 -28.48 -19.41 6.92
CA MET A 825 -27.18 -18.85 6.51
C MET A 825 -26.64 -19.51 5.23
N SER A 826 -27.29 -20.55 4.72
CA SER A 826 -26.88 -21.28 3.51
C SER A 826 -26.97 -20.47 2.20
N SER A 827 -27.83 -19.45 2.14
CA SER A 827 -28.18 -18.77 0.87
C SER A 827 -27.25 -17.64 0.43
N GLY A 828 -26.36 -17.13 1.29
CA GLY A 828 -25.48 -15.98 1.00
C GLY A 828 -24.01 -16.31 0.70
N LEU A 829 -23.66 -17.60 0.54
CA LEU A 829 -22.30 -18.10 0.82
C LEU A 829 -21.41 -18.41 -0.40
N ALA A 830 -21.86 -18.20 -1.63
CA ALA A 830 -21.08 -18.50 -2.84
C ALA A 830 -21.05 -17.31 -3.80
N ASP A 831 -20.76 -16.12 -3.26
CA ASP A 831 -20.74 -14.89 -4.04
C ASP A 831 -19.39 -14.73 -4.75
N SER A 832 -19.30 -15.29 -5.96
CA SER A 832 -18.07 -15.31 -6.75
C SER A 832 -17.69 -13.92 -7.27
N GLN A 833 -16.39 -13.64 -7.39
CA GLN A 833 -15.91 -12.38 -7.94
C GLN A 833 -16.03 -12.39 -9.48
N ARG A 834 -16.63 -11.33 -10.02
CA ARG A 834 -16.87 -11.10 -11.44
C ARG A 834 -16.14 -9.83 -11.90
N GLN A 835 -15.83 -9.80 -13.19
CA GLN A 835 -15.17 -8.70 -13.86
C GLN A 835 -16.09 -8.12 -14.93
N ILE A 836 -16.23 -6.79 -14.95
CA ILE A 836 -16.95 -6.03 -15.96
C ILE A 836 -15.92 -5.21 -16.73
N VAL A 837 -15.81 -5.39 -18.04
CA VAL A 837 -14.98 -4.52 -18.90
C VAL A 837 -15.91 -3.58 -19.65
N ALA A 838 -15.69 -2.27 -19.51
CA ALA A 838 -16.54 -1.24 -20.12
C ALA A 838 -15.70 -0.04 -20.59
N ARG A 839 -16.16 0.64 -21.65
CA ARG A 839 -15.62 1.93 -22.10
C ARG A 839 -16.45 3.04 -21.48
N VAL A 840 -15.84 3.95 -20.73
CA VAL A 840 -16.56 5.01 -20.00
C VAL A 840 -15.81 6.34 -20.13
N PRO A 841 -16.50 7.46 -20.41
CA PRO A 841 -15.86 8.77 -20.46
C PRO A 841 -15.12 9.13 -19.17
N LEU A 842 -13.88 9.65 -19.29
CA LEU A 842 -13.02 9.97 -18.14
C LEU A 842 -13.73 10.86 -17.12
N LYS A 843 -14.50 11.85 -17.58
CA LYS A 843 -15.22 12.80 -16.71
C LYS A 843 -16.15 12.12 -15.72
N GLU A 844 -16.81 11.05 -16.15
CA GLU A 844 -17.80 10.31 -15.34
C GLU A 844 -17.14 9.33 -14.37
N MET A 845 -15.88 8.96 -14.63
CA MET A 845 -15.09 8.08 -13.77
C MET A 845 -14.42 8.82 -12.61
N VAL A 846 -14.25 10.15 -12.71
CA VAL A 846 -13.70 10.96 -11.62
C VAL A 846 -14.63 10.90 -10.41
N GLY A 847 -14.19 10.26 -9.33
CA GLY A 847 -14.98 10.10 -8.10
C GLY A 847 -15.87 8.85 -8.07
N TYR A 848 -15.85 8.02 -9.11
CA TYR A 848 -16.78 6.90 -9.26
C TYR A 848 -16.66 5.82 -8.17
N LEU A 849 -15.47 5.59 -7.63
CA LEU A 849 -15.22 4.49 -6.69
C LEU A 849 -16.09 4.59 -5.42
N ASN A 850 -16.39 5.80 -4.94
CA ASN A 850 -17.23 5.99 -3.76
C ASN A 850 -18.66 5.48 -4.02
N HIS A 851 -19.19 5.78 -5.20
CA HIS A 851 -20.50 5.31 -5.64
C HIS A 851 -20.49 3.79 -5.87
N LEU A 852 -19.45 3.27 -6.54
CA LEU A 852 -19.28 1.83 -6.75
C LEU A 852 -19.21 1.05 -5.43
N ARG A 853 -18.47 1.56 -4.44
CA ARG A 853 -18.38 0.93 -3.12
C ARG A 853 -19.73 0.97 -2.39
N ALA A 854 -20.48 2.06 -2.48
CA ALA A 854 -21.82 2.12 -1.91
C ALA A 854 -22.76 1.07 -2.55
N LEU A 855 -22.70 0.89 -3.87
CA LEU A 855 -23.50 -0.11 -4.60
C LEU A 855 -23.12 -1.57 -4.28
N THR A 856 -21.87 -1.82 -3.88
CA THR A 856 -21.30 -3.18 -3.72
C THR A 856 -21.02 -3.55 -2.26
N GLY A 857 -21.49 -2.75 -1.30
CA GLY A 857 -21.18 -2.96 0.12
C GLY A 857 -19.67 -2.90 0.42
N GLY A 858 -18.92 -2.06 -0.31
CA GLY A 858 -17.49 -1.81 -0.12
C GLY A 858 -16.56 -2.81 -0.82
N ARG A 859 -17.09 -3.81 -1.53
CA ARG A 859 -16.28 -4.84 -2.18
C ARG A 859 -15.72 -4.41 -3.53
N GLY A 860 -16.47 -3.60 -4.27
CA GLY A 860 -16.17 -3.19 -5.63
C GLY A 860 -14.90 -2.34 -5.76
N THR A 861 -14.11 -2.65 -6.79
CA THR A 861 -12.92 -1.89 -7.18
C THR A 861 -12.86 -1.78 -8.69
N PHE A 862 -12.15 -0.79 -9.25
CA PHE A 862 -11.91 -0.73 -10.68
C PHE A 862 -10.50 -0.25 -10.99
N VAL A 863 -10.01 -0.64 -12.16
CA VAL A 863 -8.81 -0.09 -12.80
C VAL A 863 -9.22 0.50 -14.13
N MET A 864 -8.57 1.57 -14.56
CA MET A 864 -8.85 2.20 -15.85
C MET A 864 -7.57 2.55 -16.60
N GLY A 865 -7.59 2.38 -17.92
CA GLY A 865 -6.56 2.85 -18.84
C GLY A 865 -7.16 3.78 -19.90
N VAL A 866 -6.34 4.64 -20.50
CA VAL A 866 -6.78 5.48 -21.62
C VAL A 866 -7.03 4.57 -22.83
N ASP A 867 -8.24 4.63 -23.38
CA ASP A 867 -8.61 3.91 -24.61
C ASP A 867 -8.41 4.79 -25.85
N GLY A 868 -8.90 6.03 -25.78
CA GLY A 868 -8.79 7.00 -26.87
C GLY A 868 -9.74 8.19 -26.68
N PHE A 869 -10.07 8.86 -27.78
CA PHE A 869 -11.05 9.94 -27.80
C PHE A 869 -12.32 9.48 -28.53
N GLU A 870 -13.49 9.88 -28.03
CA GLU A 870 -14.78 9.59 -28.67
C GLU A 870 -15.55 10.88 -28.95
N LYS A 871 -16.24 10.93 -30.08
CA LYS A 871 -17.11 12.05 -30.46
C LYS A 871 -18.26 12.19 -29.46
N MET A 872 -18.44 13.37 -28.88
CA MET A 872 -19.54 13.62 -27.96
C MET A 872 -20.88 13.66 -28.70
N GLY A 873 -21.94 13.16 -28.03
CA GLY A 873 -23.31 13.43 -28.43
C GLY A 873 -23.67 14.92 -28.33
N SER A 874 -24.60 15.38 -29.16
CA SER A 874 -24.96 16.81 -29.28
C SER A 874 -25.43 17.45 -27.97
N GLN A 875 -26.20 16.72 -27.15
CA GLN A 875 -26.65 17.19 -25.83
C GLN A 875 -25.49 17.36 -24.85
N ARG A 876 -24.62 16.34 -24.76
CA ARG A 876 -23.43 16.34 -23.89
C ARG A 876 -22.45 17.46 -24.27
N MET A 877 -22.23 17.66 -25.57
CA MET A 877 -21.40 18.75 -26.07
C MET A 877 -21.93 20.11 -25.64
N LYS A 878 -23.24 20.33 -25.71
CA LYS A 878 -23.87 21.59 -25.27
C LYS A 878 -23.65 21.84 -23.78
N GLU A 879 -23.83 20.82 -22.94
CA GLU A 879 -23.60 20.91 -21.50
C GLU A 879 -22.14 21.23 -21.15
N VAL A 880 -21.18 20.64 -21.87
CA VAL A 880 -19.75 20.91 -21.67
C VAL A 880 -19.41 22.35 -22.07
N VAL A 881 -19.88 22.81 -23.23
CA VAL A 881 -19.62 24.17 -23.72
C VAL A 881 -20.28 25.24 -22.85
N GLU A 882 -21.49 25.01 -22.34
CA GLU A 882 -22.14 25.92 -21.39
C GLU A 882 -21.33 26.04 -20.09
N ARG A 883 -20.89 24.92 -19.52
CA ARG A 883 -20.04 24.93 -18.32
C ARG A 883 -18.68 25.59 -18.53
N MET A 884 -18.08 25.45 -19.71
CA MET A 884 -16.84 26.15 -20.05
C MET A 884 -17.00 27.67 -20.11
N ARG A 885 -18.21 28.17 -20.37
CA ARG A 885 -18.51 29.62 -20.41
C ARG A 885 -18.86 30.20 -19.03
N GLU A 886 -19.22 29.36 -18.06
CA GLU A 886 -19.50 29.78 -16.68
C GLU A 886 -18.23 30.00 -15.84
N PHE A 887 -17.10 29.46 -16.30
CA PHE A 887 -15.75 29.72 -15.79
C PHE A 887 -15.06 30.80 -16.62
#